data_AF-A0A3N5EWV4-F1
#
_entry.id   AF-A0A3N5EWV4-F1
#
_cell.length_a   1.000
_cell.length_b   1.000
_cell.length_c   1.000
_cell.angle_alpha   90.00
_cell.angle_beta   90.00
_cell.angle_gamma   90.00
#
_symmetry.space_group_name_H-M   'P 1'
#
loop_
_entity.id
_entity.type
_entity.pdbx_description
1 polymer ?
#
loop_
_entity_poly.entity_id
_entity_poly.type
_entity_poly.pdbx_seq_one_letter_code
_entity_poly.pdbx_strand_id
1 'polypeptide(L)'
;MKLSIRQFRLVTLVSMTKAILLAVLPLASLAGTPRAVLSTPADEPWELRILHTSDQEAGKKALLDITGIVAVMDQLDKLPYPNTLKLTSGDLFIAGPFMNASQVLYSDPDRYGRLKPHQRSMEPLAMLPGIADIIINNNLGWQAAVIGNHEFDGISQRNGVLNEGNFFELIAANSGITNFNGRGIGTDAKAYTNRGAGIGAGGYTGAQFPYLSVNLDFNSFKANQQGKSIFAAYGLKDATAKPQLSSANTLARSTVIPFGSSKVGVIGATTPFLPDIVGGLDPSNLIKGTYRAKETSAADQAAVLRPLIQREVAALEQQGINKIVLLTHLQDSAIEEELSQQLLDHGIEVDVVIGGGSHKLMGPADGAAKGMLRGLDQSSVIDTAAKAEQKVMPALIPYPKVLANSIKAAQILYVNGGSNYEYLNQLIVQFDSNGKIIGHDKVNSRPWRTDGAGVSRMLNKPEWSKLSAVGQNAKIKDYVLSTSTNSDYRNAIATLNAVDRYINGLDSVQYGLTSVWLNGNNVDVRSRETNLGNLIADALLWYAQKLHNENPNLAAIQSIDVAFVNGGGIRDMIGTEQVMPDETVHRNPPEANPSLDKQAGEISKLDVLNSLRFDNTLTLGTISVAQLKRSAEAMVAEARHGGFGQVSGFSFRYDPTRPKGERVTAIDLTRPRRLSDGRVDGRSQEQELVRPLVRNGKAL
;
A
#
# COMPACT_ATOMS: atom_id res chain seq x y z
N MET A 1 -35.67 -51.79 45.04
CA MET A 1 -36.43 -52.34 43.91
C MET A 1 -35.45 -53.15 43.05
N LYS A 2 -35.86 -54.38 42.68
CA LYS A 2 -35.10 -55.53 42.12
C LYS A 2 -33.97 -55.17 41.12
N LEU A 3 -32.73 -55.61 41.34
CA LEU A 3 -32.13 -56.92 40.99
C LEU A 3 -31.97 -57.17 39.48
N SER A 4 -30.72 -57.18 39.01
CA SER A 4 -30.23 -58.10 37.98
C SER A 4 -28.73 -58.37 38.24
N ILE A 5 -28.42 -59.65 38.41
CA ILE A 5 -27.11 -60.25 38.73
C ILE A 5 -26.69 -61.11 37.53
N ARG A 6 -25.36 -61.24 37.36
CA ARG A 6 -24.57 -62.37 36.79
C ARG A 6 -23.66 -61.87 35.65
N GLN A 7 -22.37 -62.18 35.56
CA GLN A 7 -21.63 -63.33 36.08
C GLN A 7 -20.10 -63.08 36.12
N PHE A 8 -19.42 -63.83 36.99
CA PHE A 8 -17.99 -63.87 37.32
C PHE A 8 -17.06 -64.47 36.23
N ARG A 9 -15.77 -64.06 36.23
CA ARG A 9 -14.52 -64.84 36.48
C ARG A 9 -13.31 -64.20 35.76
N LEU A 10 -12.29 -63.70 36.48
CA LEU A 10 -11.08 -64.39 37.02
C LEU A 10 -9.86 -64.12 36.09
N VAL A 11 -9.04 -63.10 36.42
CA VAL A 11 -7.65 -63.19 36.91
C VAL A 11 -6.73 -64.07 36.05
N THR A 12 -5.67 -63.49 35.47
CA THR A 12 -4.26 -63.92 35.64
C THR A 12 -3.31 -62.78 35.22
N LEU A 13 -2.41 -62.42 36.15
CA LEU A 13 -1.28 -61.50 36.04
C LEU A 13 -0.03 -62.26 35.50
N VAL A 14 1.14 -61.60 35.39
CA VAL A 14 2.51 -62.11 35.09
C VAL A 14 2.91 -61.98 33.61
N SER A 15 4.11 -61.58 33.20
CA SER A 15 5.28 -60.84 33.71
C SER A 15 6.28 -60.77 32.54
N MET A 16 7.19 -59.79 32.59
CA MET A 16 8.52 -59.67 31.97
C MET A 16 9.08 -60.97 31.32
N THR A 17 9.89 -60.95 30.25
CA THR A 17 11.26 -60.40 30.22
C THR A 17 11.87 -60.59 28.81
N LYS A 18 12.87 -59.73 28.49
CA LYS A 18 13.84 -59.76 27.37
C LYS A 18 14.30 -61.16 26.93
N ALA A 19 14.50 -61.33 25.63
CA ALA A 19 15.34 -62.38 25.05
C ALA A 19 16.49 -61.78 24.23
N ILE A 20 17.70 -62.02 24.74
CA ILE A 20 19.00 -61.87 24.11
C ILE A 20 19.19 -63.03 23.14
N LEU A 21 19.57 -62.77 21.89
CA LEU A 21 20.02 -63.82 20.97
C LEU A 21 21.54 -63.75 20.83
N LEU A 22 22.22 -64.71 21.46
CA LEU A 22 23.61 -65.05 21.25
C LEU A 22 23.66 -66.06 20.08
N ALA A 23 24.44 -65.78 19.05
CA ALA A 23 24.86 -66.77 18.06
C ALA A 23 26.38 -66.73 17.91
N VAL A 24 27.00 -67.90 17.91
CA VAL A 24 28.43 -68.16 18.00
C VAL A 24 28.89 -68.93 16.75
N LEU A 25 30.07 -68.52 16.22
CA LEU A 25 31.02 -69.16 15.26
C LEU A 25 30.97 -68.77 13.77
N PRO A 26 32.11 -68.85 13.01
CA PRO A 26 33.53 -68.82 13.38
C PRO A 26 34.38 -67.78 12.61
N LEU A 27 35.64 -67.56 13.06
CA LEU A 27 36.65 -66.73 12.40
C LEU A 27 37.06 -67.27 11.00
N ALA A 28 37.07 -66.39 10.01
CA ALA A 28 37.93 -66.47 8.83
C ALA A 28 38.32 -65.06 8.34
N SER A 29 39.49 -64.97 7.71
CA SER A 29 40.39 -63.83 7.62
C SER A 29 40.04 -62.67 6.68
N LEU A 30 40.55 -61.50 7.08
CA LEU A 30 40.77 -60.21 6.39
C LEU A 30 40.59 -60.13 4.86
N ALA A 31 39.69 -59.24 4.43
CA ALA A 31 39.89 -58.30 3.31
C ALA A 31 38.99 -57.07 3.53
N GLY A 32 39.56 -55.87 3.44
CA GLY A 32 38.90 -54.61 3.79
C GLY A 32 37.72 -54.24 2.88
N THR A 33 36.63 -53.79 3.50
CA THR A 33 35.55 -53.06 2.85
C THR A 33 35.32 -51.74 3.61
N PRO A 34 35.09 -50.62 2.92
CA PRO A 34 34.91 -49.33 3.57
C PRO A 34 33.67 -49.37 4.47
N ARG A 35 33.89 -49.01 5.74
CA ARG A 35 32.85 -48.86 6.76
C ARG A 35 31.84 -47.84 6.24
N ALA A 36 30.65 -48.31 5.86
CA ALA A 36 29.53 -47.43 5.59
C ALA A 36 29.30 -46.57 6.84
N VAL A 37 29.58 -45.27 6.71
CA VAL A 37 29.13 -44.28 7.66
C VAL A 37 27.60 -44.34 7.57
N LEU A 38 26.97 -44.93 8.57
CA LEU A 38 25.53 -44.80 8.78
C LEU A 38 25.28 -43.29 8.92
N SER A 39 24.79 -42.67 7.85
CA SER A 39 24.23 -41.33 7.91
C SER A 39 23.16 -41.35 9.00
N THR A 40 23.29 -40.47 9.98
CA THR A 40 22.18 -40.10 10.87
C THR A 40 20.94 -39.84 10.01
N PRO A 41 19.72 -40.16 10.48
CA PRO A 41 18.51 -39.72 9.78
C PRO A 41 18.67 -38.23 9.52
N ALA A 42 18.58 -37.81 8.25
CA ALA A 42 18.55 -36.38 7.96
C ALA A 42 17.36 -35.82 8.73
N ASP A 43 17.60 -34.90 9.66
CA ASP A 43 16.54 -34.18 10.34
C ASP A 43 15.57 -33.65 9.29
N GLU A 44 14.27 -33.86 9.48
CA GLU A 44 13.29 -33.38 8.51
C GLU A 44 13.46 -31.87 8.30
N PRO A 45 13.45 -31.39 7.04
CA PRO A 45 13.54 -29.97 6.73
C PRO A 45 12.57 -29.12 7.57
N TRP A 46 13.07 -28.05 8.19
CA TRP A 46 12.20 -27.09 8.83
C TRP A 46 11.61 -26.16 7.78
N GLU A 47 10.29 -26.26 7.56
CA GLU A 47 9.58 -25.49 6.54
C GLU A 47 9.00 -24.20 7.12
N LEU A 48 9.18 -23.09 6.39
CA LEU A 48 8.61 -21.78 6.68
C LEU A 48 7.74 -21.31 5.51
N ARG A 49 6.46 -21.08 5.77
CA ARG A 49 5.58 -20.36 4.84
C ARG A 49 5.63 -18.86 5.16
N ILE A 50 5.95 -18.04 4.19
CA ILE A 50 5.90 -16.59 4.27
C ILE A 50 4.73 -16.10 3.40
N LEU A 51 3.75 -15.46 4.01
CA LEU A 51 2.71 -14.71 3.34
C LEU A 51 3.07 -13.23 3.38
N HIS A 52 3.10 -12.56 2.22
CA HIS A 52 3.42 -11.14 2.18
C HIS A 52 2.64 -10.34 1.15
N THR A 53 2.52 -9.04 1.41
CA THR A 53 2.02 -8.02 0.49
C THR A 53 3.06 -6.93 0.32
N SER A 54 3.01 -6.23 -0.81
CA SER A 54 3.79 -5.01 -1.05
C SER A 54 2.80 -3.88 -1.37
N ASP A 55 3.15 -2.64 -1.00
CA ASP A 55 2.55 -1.42 -1.54
C ASP A 55 1.01 -1.38 -1.47
N GLN A 56 0.44 -1.54 -0.28
CA GLN A 56 -1.00 -1.72 -0.14
C GLN A 56 -1.83 -0.51 -0.59
N GLU A 57 -1.33 0.72 -0.41
CA GLU A 57 -1.81 1.97 -1.01
C GLU A 57 -3.34 2.06 -1.16
N ALA A 58 -4.11 1.86 -0.09
CA ALA A 58 -5.57 1.66 -0.15
C ALA A 58 -6.36 2.72 -0.96
N GLY A 59 -6.52 2.50 -2.28
CA GLY A 59 -7.28 3.34 -3.21
C GLY A 59 -8.69 2.83 -3.48
N LYS A 60 -9.37 3.35 -4.51
CA LYS A 60 -10.77 2.97 -4.85
C LYS A 60 -10.96 1.46 -5.03
N LYS A 61 -9.99 0.77 -5.67
CA LYS A 61 -10.02 -0.68 -5.90
C LYS A 61 -9.82 -1.51 -4.62
N ALA A 62 -9.23 -0.95 -3.56
CA ALA A 62 -8.99 -1.65 -2.31
C ALA A 62 -10.29 -2.15 -1.65
N LEU A 63 -11.44 -1.50 -1.91
CA LEU A 63 -12.76 -1.98 -1.48
C LEU A 63 -13.13 -3.38 -2.02
N LEU A 64 -12.56 -3.74 -3.17
CA LEU A 64 -12.70 -5.06 -3.77
C LEU A 64 -11.54 -5.97 -3.34
N ASP A 65 -10.31 -5.48 -3.49
CA ASP A 65 -9.12 -6.32 -3.33
C ASP A 65 -8.85 -6.73 -1.86
N ILE A 66 -9.16 -5.90 -0.87
CA ILE A 66 -9.06 -6.28 0.55
C ILE A 66 -10.01 -7.44 0.87
N THR A 67 -11.22 -7.44 0.30
CA THR A 67 -12.16 -8.56 0.46
C THR A 67 -11.54 -9.86 -0.05
N GLY A 68 -10.89 -9.79 -1.21
CA GLY A 68 -10.20 -10.93 -1.78
C GLY A 68 -8.97 -11.37 -1.00
N ILE A 69 -8.14 -10.44 -0.51
CA ILE A 69 -7.03 -10.74 0.40
C ILE A 69 -7.54 -11.55 1.60
N VAL A 70 -8.61 -11.08 2.25
CA VAL A 70 -9.20 -11.77 3.40
C VAL A 70 -9.65 -13.18 3.02
N ALA A 71 -10.33 -13.34 1.88
CA ALA A 71 -10.78 -14.66 1.41
C ALA A 71 -9.62 -15.61 1.10
N VAL A 72 -8.56 -15.12 0.42
CA VAL A 72 -7.37 -15.92 0.11
C VAL A 72 -6.66 -16.31 1.40
N MET A 73 -6.41 -15.35 2.31
CA MET A 73 -5.78 -15.62 3.61
C MET A 73 -6.57 -16.65 4.42
N ASP A 74 -7.90 -16.51 4.51
CA ASP A 74 -8.77 -17.45 5.23
C ASP A 74 -8.65 -18.89 4.70
N GLN A 75 -8.48 -19.06 3.39
CA GLN A 75 -8.26 -20.38 2.81
C GLN A 75 -6.84 -20.90 3.05
N LEU A 76 -5.82 -20.04 2.92
CA LEU A 76 -4.43 -20.44 3.18
C LEU A 76 -4.23 -20.81 4.65
N ASP A 77 -4.89 -20.13 5.59
CA ASP A 77 -4.83 -20.45 7.02
C ASP A 77 -5.41 -21.84 7.37
N LYS A 78 -6.24 -22.42 6.49
CA LYS A 78 -6.77 -23.79 6.66
C LYS A 78 -5.78 -24.88 6.23
N LEU A 79 -4.70 -24.50 5.53
CA LEU A 79 -3.66 -25.44 5.12
C LEU A 79 -2.67 -25.70 6.26
N PRO A 80 -2.12 -26.92 6.39
CA PRO A 80 -1.35 -27.36 7.55
C PRO A 80 0.10 -26.86 7.54
N TYR A 81 0.31 -25.54 7.49
CA TYR A 81 1.64 -24.91 7.58
C TYR A 81 1.85 -24.30 8.98
N PRO A 82 2.42 -25.06 9.94
CA PRO A 82 2.52 -24.64 11.34
C PRO A 82 3.41 -23.42 11.53
N ASN A 83 4.39 -23.21 10.65
CA ASN A 83 5.29 -22.06 10.67
C ASN A 83 4.88 -21.10 9.55
N THR A 84 3.88 -20.26 9.82
CA THR A 84 3.44 -19.22 8.89
C THR A 84 3.85 -17.84 9.40
N LEU A 85 4.70 -17.16 8.64
CA LEU A 85 5.13 -15.78 8.84
C LEU A 85 4.30 -14.86 7.94
N LYS A 86 3.64 -13.84 8.50
CA LYS A 86 2.83 -12.85 7.77
C LYS A 86 3.51 -11.48 7.83
N LEU A 87 3.94 -10.94 6.69
CA LEU A 87 4.69 -9.67 6.59
C LEU A 87 4.09 -8.72 5.56
N THR A 88 4.31 -7.42 5.71
CA THR A 88 3.93 -6.44 4.69
C THR A 88 5.02 -5.42 4.46
N SER A 89 5.37 -5.15 3.20
CA SER A 89 6.48 -4.26 2.84
C SER A 89 6.17 -2.76 3.00
N GLY A 90 5.13 -2.36 3.72
CA GLY A 90 4.80 -0.95 3.96
C GLY A 90 3.88 -0.32 2.91
N ASP A 91 3.77 1.01 2.95
CA ASP A 91 2.74 1.78 2.26
C ASP A 91 1.34 1.20 2.55
N LEU A 92 1.03 1.00 3.84
CA LEU A 92 -0.25 0.39 4.25
C LEU A 92 -1.46 1.29 3.96
N PHE A 93 -1.22 2.57 3.75
CA PHE A 93 -2.22 3.57 3.44
C PHE A 93 -1.64 4.57 2.44
N ILE A 94 -2.52 5.30 1.77
CA ILE A 94 -2.20 6.43 0.90
C ILE A 94 -3.24 7.51 1.13
N ALA A 95 -2.85 8.78 1.03
CA ALA A 95 -3.82 9.87 1.13
C ALA A 95 -4.96 9.68 0.11
N GLY A 96 -6.22 9.80 0.57
CA GLY A 96 -7.40 9.63 -0.27
C GLY A 96 -8.67 9.30 0.51
N PRO A 97 -9.81 9.10 -0.18
CA PRO A 97 -11.10 8.86 0.47
C PRO A 97 -11.15 7.66 1.41
N PHE A 98 -10.35 6.61 1.15
CA PHE A 98 -10.25 5.45 2.04
C PHE A 98 -9.65 5.84 3.39
N MET A 99 -8.41 6.36 3.37
CA MET A 99 -7.70 6.83 4.57
C MET A 99 -8.50 7.90 5.33
N ASN A 100 -9.11 8.84 4.59
CA ASN A 100 -9.90 9.94 5.15
C ASN A 100 -11.24 9.49 5.75
N ALA A 101 -11.76 8.29 5.38
CA ALA A 101 -12.97 7.75 5.98
C ALA A 101 -12.87 7.68 7.51
N SER A 102 -11.67 7.39 8.02
CA SER A 102 -11.38 7.28 9.45
C SER A 102 -11.74 8.56 10.23
N GLN A 103 -11.56 9.74 9.62
CA GLN A 103 -11.86 11.02 10.24
C GLN A 103 -13.36 11.19 10.52
N VAL A 104 -14.22 10.48 9.79
CA VAL A 104 -15.67 10.47 10.04
C VAL A 104 -16.05 9.26 10.89
N LEU A 105 -15.49 8.09 10.59
CA LEU A 105 -15.87 6.82 11.21
C LEU A 105 -15.48 6.70 12.70
N TYR A 106 -14.40 7.35 13.13
CA TYR A 106 -13.83 7.24 14.48
C TYR A 106 -13.72 8.58 15.20
N SER A 107 -14.56 9.49 14.77
CA SER A 107 -14.73 10.82 15.29
C SER A 107 -15.45 10.84 16.66
N ASP A 108 -15.07 11.76 17.54
CA ASP A 108 -15.93 12.20 18.64
C ASP A 108 -17.05 13.12 18.08
N PRO A 109 -18.32 12.71 18.15
CA PRO A 109 -19.44 13.50 17.64
C PRO A 109 -19.60 14.87 18.32
N ASP A 110 -19.24 15.00 19.59
CA ASP A 110 -19.36 16.25 20.35
C ASP A 110 -18.27 17.24 19.94
N ARG A 111 -17.04 16.76 19.70
CA ARG A 111 -15.93 17.58 19.19
C ARG A 111 -16.24 18.08 17.79
N TYR A 112 -16.70 17.21 16.90
CA TYR A 112 -17.02 17.58 15.51
C TYR A 112 -18.27 18.46 15.42
N GLY A 113 -19.29 18.23 16.25
CA GLY A 113 -20.51 19.03 16.29
C GLY A 113 -20.26 20.53 16.60
N ARG A 114 -19.21 20.84 17.36
CA ARG A 114 -18.80 22.21 17.73
C ARG A 114 -18.04 22.95 16.62
N LEU A 115 -17.56 22.27 15.59
CA LEU A 115 -16.87 22.88 14.45
C LEU A 115 -17.89 23.56 13.51
N LYS A 116 -17.53 24.71 12.91
CA LYS A 116 -18.34 25.34 11.85
C LYS A 116 -18.33 24.46 10.58
N PRO A 117 -19.32 24.54 9.66
CA PRO A 117 -19.39 23.69 8.47
C PRO A 117 -18.11 23.65 7.61
N HIS A 118 -17.45 24.80 7.40
CA HIS A 118 -16.16 24.83 6.70
C HIS A 118 -15.04 24.20 7.54
N GLN A 119 -15.09 24.25 8.87
CA GLN A 119 -14.13 23.57 9.76
C GLN A 119 -14.42 22.06 9.88
N ARG A 120 -15.65 21.61 9.60
CA ARG A 120 -16.05 20.19 9.57
C ARG A 120 -15.53 19.45 8.35
N SER A 121 -15.19 20.18 7.28
CA SER A 121 -14.59 19.65 6.06
C SER A 121 -13.14 20.11 5.83
N MET A 122 -12.58 20.97 6.69
CA MET A 122 -11.28 21.63 6.48
C MET A 122 -10.42 21.79 7.75
N GLU A 123 -10.59 20.95 8.78
CA GLU A 123 -9.58 20.84 9.85
C GLU A 123 -8.77 19.55 9.65
N PRO A 124 -7.52 19.65 9.17
CA PRO A 124 -6.57 18.54 9.14
C PRO A 124 -6.09 18.04 10.52
N LEU A 125 -6.60 18.57 11.64
CA LEU A 125 -6.05 18.29 12.98
C LEU A 125 -7.09 17.82 14.02
N ALA A 126 -8.38 17.73 13.67
CA ALA A 126 -9.37 17.31 14.66
C ALA A 126 -9.41 15.77 14.87
N MET A 127 -9.08 14.97 13.84
CA MET A 127 -9.35 13.53 13.80
C MET A 127 -8.31 12.77 12.97
N LEU A 128 -7.83 11.66 13.54
CA LEU A 128 -6.73 10.85 13.02
C LEU A 128 -7.16 10.07 11.76
N PRO A 129 -6.64 10.39 10.56
CA PRO A 129 -6.90 9.60 9.35
C PRO A 129 -6.20 8.23 9.44
N GLY A 130 -6.60 7.26 8.63
CA GLY A 130 -5.90 5.96 8.52
C GLY A 130 -6.21 4.91 9.61
N ILE A 131 -7.06 5.21 10.61
CA ILE A 131 -7.45 4.22 11.65
C ILE A 131 -8.05 2.95 11.04
N ALA A 132 -8.93 3.08 10.04
CA ALA A 132 -9.52 1.94 9.35
C ALA A 132 -8.46 1.05 8.71
N ASP A 133 -7.45 1.64 8.08
CA ASP A 133 -6.32 0.96 7.45
C ASP A 133 -5.54 0.13 8.47
N ILE A 134 -5.21 0.72 9.63
CA ILE A 134 -4.54 -0.02 10.72
C ILE A 134 -5.44 -1.12 11.29
N ILE A 135 -6.74 -0.87 11.49
CA ILE A 135 -7.67 -1.91 11.99
C ILE A 135 -7.74 -3.07 10.99
N ILE A 136 -7.87 -2.80 9.69
CA ILE A 136 -7.88 -3.83 8.66
C ILE A 136 -6.57 -4.63 8.73
N ASN A 137 -5.42 -3.96 8.73
CA ASN A 137 -4.11 -4.61 8.78
C ASN A 137 -3.85 -5.39 10.08
N ASN A 138 -4.32 -4.91 11.23
CA ASN A 138 -4.31 -5.66 12.48
C ASN A 138 -5.10 -6.96 12.34
N ASN A 139 -6.28 -6.89 11.70
CA ASN A 139 -7.15 -8.04 11.49
C ASN A 139 -6.68 -8.98 10.36
N LEU A 140 -5.80 -8.52 9.47
CA LEU A 140 -5.09 -9.40 8.53
C LEU A 140 -4.02 -10.24 9.25
N GLY A 141 -3.61 -9.82 10.45
CA GLY A 141 -2.69 -10.56 11.30
C GLY A 141 -1.22 -10.42 10.89
N TRP A 142 -0.82 -9.27 10.35
CA TRP A 142 0.58 -8.99 10.07
C TRP A 142 1.42 -9.04 11.35
N GLN A 143 2.63 -9.58 11.24
CA GLN A 143 3.56 -9.75 12.35
C GLN A 143 4.68 -8.70 12.36
N ALA A 144 4.89 -8.03 11.23
CA ALA A 144 5.73 -6.84 11.09
C ALA A 144 5.38 -6.12 9.78
N ALA A 145 5.63 -4.82 9.76
CA ALA A 145 5.58 -3.98 8.57
C ALA A 145 6.90 -3.21 8.40
N VAL A 146 7.29 -2.89 7.17
CA VAL A 146 8.34 -1.89 6.92
C VAL A 146 7.70 -0.51 6.76
N ILE A 147 8.45 0.53 7.10
CA ILE A 147 8.05 1.91 6.82
C ILE A 147 8.36 2.22 5.36
N GLY A 148 7.32 2.45 4.56
CA GLY A 148 7.38 2.98 3.21
C GLY A 148 7.31 4.51 3.19
N ASN A 149 7.17 5.09 2.00
CA ASN A 149 7.09 6.55 1.87
C ASN A 149 5.71 7.10 2.21
N HIS A 150 4.64 6.37 1.93
CA HIS A 150 3.27 6.83 2.17
C HIS A 150 2.91 6.78 3.67
N GLU A 151 3.68 6.08 4.51
CA GLU A 151 3.64 6.30 5.96
C GLU A 151 3.97 7.76 6.36
N PHE A 152 4.58 8.55 5.48
CA PHE A 152 4.85 9.97 5.72
C PHE A 152 3.92 10.90 4.92
N ASP A 153 2.88 10.39 4.26
CA ASP A 153 1.88 11.24 3.63
C ASP A 153 1.19 12.14 4.66
N GLY A 154 1.13 13.44 4.37
CA GLY A 154 0.49 14.41 5.26
C GLY A 154 1.29 14.74 6.52
N ILE A 155 2.50 14.21 6.68
CA ILE A 155 3.42 14.68 7.71
C ILE A 155 4.05 16.01 7.29
N SER A 156 4.23 16.91 8.25
CA SER A 156 5.00 18.13 8.07
C SER A 156 5.78 18.45 9.34
N GLN A 157 6.98 18.99 9.15
CA GLN A 157 7.84 19.38 10.24
C GLN A 157 8.11 20.89 10.22
N ARG A 158 7.96 21.55 11.36
CA ARG A 158 8.36 22.95 11.56
C ARG A 158 9.29 23.05 12.76
N ASN A 159 10.52 23.51 12.55
CA ASN A 159 11.54 23.64 13.60
C ASN A 159 11.80 22.33 14.38
N GLY A 160 11.78 21.19 13.69
CA GLY A 160 11.95 19.89 14.32
C GLY A 160 10.66 19.25 14.86
N VAL A 161 9.56 20.00 14.93
CA VAL A 161 8.28 19.58 15.52
C VAL A 161 7.31 19.04 14.46
N LEU A 162 6.71 17.89 14.72
CA LEU A 162 5.70 17.25 13.87
C LEU A 162 4.31 17.90 14.01
N ASN A 163 3.51 17.88 12.94
CA ASN A 163 2.07 18.19 12.99
C ASN A 163 1.28 17.10 13.74
N GLU A 164 0.10 17.42 14.27
CA GLU A 164 -0.83 16.42 14.80
C GLU A 164 -1.42 15.55 13.68
N GLY A 165 -1.97 14.39 14.02
CA GLY A 165 -2.58 13.48 13.06
C GLY A 165 -1.57 12.73 12.17
N ASN A 166 -0.29 12.76 12.54
CA ASN A 166 0.78 12.10 11.82
C ASN A 166 0.81 10.57 12.04
N PHE A 167 1.61 9.88 11.25
CA PHE A 167 1.78 8.43 11.33
C PHE A 167 2.16 7.87 12.70
N PHE A 168 3.01 8.56 13.48
CA PHE A 168 3.39 8.08 14.80
C PHE A 168 2.24 8.12 15.80
N GLU A 169 1.35 9.09 15.67
CA GLU A 169 0.09 9.13 16.42
C GLU A 169 -0.86 8.02 15.94
N LEU A 170 -0.92 7.76 14.62
CA LEU A 170 -1.74 6.71 14.03
C LEU A 170 -1.35 5.31 14.52
N ILE A 171 -0.07 4.99 14.64
CA ILE A 171 0.33 3.65 15.10
C ILE A 171 0.30 3.47 16.61
N ALA A 172 0.00 4.53 17.37
CA ALA A 172 -0.07 4.50 18.83
C ALA A 172 -1.46 4.11 19.33
N ALA A 173 -1.51 3.50 20.52
CA ALA A 173 -2.77 3.28 21.21
C ALA A 173 -3.35 4.61 21.74
N ASN A 174 -4.67 4.77 21.62
CA ASN A 174 -5.39 5.93 22.11
C ASN A 174 -6.75 5.51 22.71
N SER A 175 -6.83 5.49 24.04
CA SER A 175 -8.05 5.13 24.76
C SER A 175 -9.18 6.17 24.64
N GLY A 176 -8.85 7.40 24.23
CA GLY A 176 -9.84 8.46 23.99
C GLY A 176 -10.61 8.29 22.68
N ILE A 177 -10.05 7.53 21.73
CA ILE A 177 -10.74 7.18 20.49
C ILE A 177 -11.60 5.95 20.79
N THR A 178 -12.90 6.17 21.00
CA THR A 178 -13.88 5.09 21.18
C THR A 178 -15.01 5.24 20.18
N ASN A 179 -15.72 4.14 19.91
CA ASN A 179 -16.91 4.15 19.06
C ASN A 179 -18.14 3.59 19.81
N PHE A 180 -18.28 3.96 21.09
CA PHE A 180 -19.13 3.21 22.01
C PHE A 180 -20.64 3.44 21.89
N ASN A 181 -21.14 4.17 20.89
CA ASN A 181 -22.60 4.34 20.75
C ASN A 181 -23.14 4.29 19.31
N GLY A 182 -22.31 4.07 18.29
CA GLY A 182 -22.77 4.02 16.91
C GLY A 182 -23.57 5.25 16.46
N ARG A 183 -23.38 6.40 17.13
CA ARG A 183 -23.93 7.70 16.73
C ARG A 183 -22.90 8.35 15.82
N GLY A 184 -23.08 8.19 14.51
CA GLY A 184 -22.36 9.00 13.52
C GLY A 184 -22.60 10.48 13.74
N ILE A 185 -21.81 11.33 13.09
CA ILE A 185 -21.82 12.76 13.38
C ILE A 185 -22.86 13.55 12.57
N GLY A 186 -23.55 14.48 13.25
CA GLY A 186 -24.08 15.74 12.67
C GLY A 186 -25.56 15.73 12.26
N THR A 187 -26.16 16.92 12.13
CA THR A 187 -27.57 17.12 11.69
C THR A 187 -27.76 17.04 10.17
N ASP A 188 -26.67 16.97 9.40
CA ASP A 188 -26.67 16.60 7.96
C ASP A 188 -26.68 15.06 7.77
N ALA A 189 -26.91 14.31 8.85
CA ALA A 189 -26.86 12.84 8.97
C ALA A 189 -27.82 12.03 8.07
N LYS A 190 -28.63 12.65 7.20
CA LYS A 190 -29.30 11.85 6.15
C LYS A 190 -28.30 11.29 5.13
N ALA A 191 -27.11 11.89 4.96
CA ALA A 191 -26.10 11.44 4.01
C ALA A 191 -24.99 10.52 4.60
N TYR A 192 -24.77 10.52 5.94
CA TYR A 192 -23.62 9.84 6.54
C TYR A 192 -23.95 9.09 7.85
N THR A 193 -24.85 8.10 7.81
CA THR A 193 -25.09 7.16 8.92
C THR A 193 -23.97 6.12 9.08
N ASN A 194 -22.71 6.51 8.88
CA ASN A 194 -21.58 5.60 8.79
C ASN A 194 -20.98 5.35 10.17
N ARG A 195 -21.15 4.13 10.68
CA ARG A 195 -20.55 3.68 11.94
C ARG A 195 -19.17 3.08 11.67
N GLY A 196 -18.14 3.50 12.41
CA GLY A 196 -16.87 2.77 12.47
C GLY A 196 -17.07 1.35 13.01
N ALA A 197 -16.12 0.45 12.77
CA ALA A 197 -16.09 -0.89 13.36
C ALA A 197 -14.70 -1.14 13.95
N GLY A 198 -14.55 -2.13 14.83
CA GLY A 198 -13.24 -2.56 15.31
C GLY A 198 -12.63 -1.78 16.49
N ILE A 199 -13.29 -0.74 17.02
CA ILE A 199 -12.88 -0.05 18.26
C ILE A 199 -13.90 -0.30 19.36
N GLY A 200 -13.49 -1.01 20.41
CA GLY A 200 -14.30 -1.29 21.59
C GLY A 200 -14.25 -0.19 22.66
N ALA A 201 -14.86 -0.45 23.82
CA ALA A 201 -14.81 0.44 24.99
C ALA A 201 -13.38 0.73 25.49
N GLY A 202 -12.43 -0.18 25.23
CA GLY A 202 -11.01 0.01 25.58
C GLY A 202 -10.28 1.03 24.70
N GLY A 203 -10.95 1.55 23.66
CA GLY A 203 -10.43 2.52 22.72
C GLY A 203 -9.54 1.94 21.63
N TYR A 204 -8.93 2.81 20.84
CA TYR A 204 -8.08 2.45 19.73
C TYR A 204 -6.77 1.84 20.23
N THR A 205 -6.41 0.65 19.74
CA THR A 205 -5.26 -0.10 20.25
C THR A 205 -3.95 0.20 19.53
N GLY A 206 -3.98 1.02 18.47
CA GLY A 206 -2.84 1.28 17.59
C GLY A 206 -2.47 0.08 16.71
N ALA A 207 -1.27 0.11 16.14
CA ALA A 207 -0.76 -1.00 15.33
C ALA A 207 -0.42 -2.21 16.22
N GLN A 208 -0.95 -3.39 15.89
CA GLN A 208 -0.68 -4.63 16.63
C GLN A 208 0.60 -5.34 16.19
N PHE A 209 1.38 -4.69 15.33
CA PHE A 209 2.65 -5.16 14.80
C PHE A 209 3.69 -4.03 14.86
N PRO A 210 5.00 -4.36 14.93
CA PRO A 210 6.05 -3.38 14.85
C PRO A 210 6.23 -2.86 13.42
N TYR A 211 6.55 -1.57 13.32
CA TYR A 211 7.10 -0.98 12.10
C TYR A 211 8.63 -1.01 12.15
N LEU A 212 9.24 -1.47 11.06
CA LEU A 212 10.66 -1.78 11.00
C LEU A 212 11.39 -0.83 10.03
N SER A 213 12.51 -0.27 10.49
CA SER A 213 13.52 0.29 9.60
C SER A 213 14.87 0.42 10.31
N VAL A 214 15.92 -0.14 9.70
CA VAL A 214 17.28 -0.13 10.22
C VAL A 214 17.98 1.22 9.99
N ASN A 215 17.52 1.98 8.99
CA ASN A 215 18.17 3.20 8.50
C ASN A 215 17.39 4.48 8.77
N LEU A 216 16.27 4.42 9.51
CA LEU A 216 15.58 5.61 10.02
C LEU A 216 16.01 5.93 11.47
N ASP A 217 16.24 7.20 11.75
CA ASP A 217 16.52 7.72 13.09
C ASP A 217 15.27 8.39 13.68
N PHE A 218 14.48 7.60 14.41
CA PHE A 218 13.26 8.05 15.08
C PHE A 218 13.49 9.06 16.21
N ASN A 219 14.71 9.11 16.77
CA ASN A 219 15.05 10.02 17.87
C ASN A 219 15.35 11.45 17.39
N SER A 220 15.43 11.65 16.08
CA SER A 220 15.66 12.95 15.47
C SER A 220 14.43 13.88 15.53
N PHE A 221 13.24 13.34 15.78
CA PHE A 221 11.98 14.08 15.79
C PHE A 221 11.61 14.63 17.17
N LYS A 222 11.15 15.88 17.19
CA LYS A 222 10.34 16.41 18.31
C LYS A 222 8.88 16.20 17.95
N ALA A 223 8.14 15.51 18.82
CA ALA A 223 6.73 15.27 18.59
C ALA A 223 5.87 16.53 18.79
N ASN A 224 6.29 17.42 19.70
CA ASN A 224 5.54 18.61 20.06
C ASN A 224 6.47 19.78 20.45
N GLN A 225 5.89 20.95 20.70
CA GLN A 225 6.62 22.16 21.07
C GLN A 225 7.36 22.04 22.41
N GLN A 226 6.96 21.10 23.27
CA GLN A 226 7.63 20.79 24.54
C GLN A 226 8.91 19.95 24.34
N GLY A 227 9.22 19.57 23.09
CA GLY A 227 10.45 18.84 22.76
C GLY A 227 10.44 17.37 23.16
N LYS A 228 9.26 16.78 23.43
CA LYS A 228 9.18 15.33 23.70
C LYS A 228 9.59 14.55 22.45
N SER A 229 10.27 13.42 22.63
CA SER A 229 10.45 12.44 21.56
C SER A 229 9.11 11.84 21.15
N ILE A 230 9.04 11.25 19.96
CA ILE A 230 7.84 10.54 19.49
C ILE A 230 7.43 9.40 20.43
N PHE A 231 8.40 8.71 21.02
CA PHE A 231 8.17 7.64 21.99
C PHE A 231 7.45 8.17 23.25
N ALA A 232 7.96 9.26 23.82
CA ALA A 232 7.37 9.83 25.04
C ALA A 232 6.06 10.57 24.79
N ALA A 233 5.86 11.14 23.61
CA ALA A 233 4.65 11.89 23.27
C ALA A 233 3.46 10.98 22.95
N TYR A 234 3.70 9.91 22.17
CA TYR A 234 2.65 9.01 21.69
C TYR A 234 2.60 7.69 22.45
N GLY A 235 3.52 7.44 23.40
CA GLY A 235 3.56 6.19 24.16
C GLY A 235 4.01 4.98 23.33
N LEU A 236 4.79 5.22 22.26
CA LEU A 236 5.37 4.17 21.43
C LEU A 236 6.53 3.49 22.15
N LYS A 237 6.72 2.20 21.87
CA LYS A 237 7.87 1.43 22.37
C LYS A 237 9.06 1.63 21.43
N ASP A 238 10.19 2.01 22.01
CA ASP A 238 11.48 2.05 21.31
C ASP A 238 12.17 0.69 21.43
N ALA A 239 12.21 -0.06 20.32
CA ALA A 239 12.97 -1.30 20.20
C ALA A 239 14.12 -1.17 19.17
N THR A 240 14.66 0.05 18.98
CA THR A 240 15.73 0.31 18.01
C THR A 240 17.12 -0.09 18.48
N ALA A 241 17.29 -0.31 19.79
CA ALA A 241 18.59 -0.61 20.39
C ALA A 241 19.05 -2.06 20.19
N LYS A 242 18.12 -3.02 20.09
CA LYS A 242 18.41 -4.45 19.90
C LYS A 242 17.16 -5.19 19.39
N PRO A 243 17.33 -6.34 18.70
CA PRO A 243 16.20 -7.19 18.32
C PRO A 243 15.40 -7.66 19.53
N GLN A 244 14.07 -7.63 19.41
CA GLN A 244 13.11 -8.07 20.44
C GLN A 244 11.95 -8.84 19.81
N LEU A 245 11.11 -9.48 20.63
CA LEU A 245 9.89 -10.14 20.14
C LEU A 245 8.92 -9.12 19.52
N SER A 246 8.17 -9.56 18.50
CA SER A 246 7.15 -8.73 17.87
C SER A 246 6.13 -8.25 18.89
N SER A 247 5.83 -6.96 18.83
CA SER A 247 4.97 -6.31 19.81
C SER A 247 4.24 -5.11 19.19
N ALA A 248 3.03 -4.88 19.69
CA ALA A 248 2.19 -3.76 19.31
C ALA A 248 2.81 -2.40 19.70
N ASN A 249 2.51 -1.38 18.89
CA ASN A 249 2.87 0.03 19.10
C ASN A 249 4.38 0.24 19.20
N THR A 250 5.15 -0.44 18.34
CA THR A 250 6.61 -0.51 18.43
C THR A 250 7.26 -0.01 17.13
N LEU A 251 8.31 0.81 17.28
CA LEU A 251 9.26 1.10 16.21
C LEU A 251 10.56 0.36 16.51
N ALA A 252 11.09 -0.36 15.52
CA ALA A 252 12.29 -1.17 15.68
C ALA A 252 13.14 -1.19 14.42
N ARG A 253 14.37 -1.69 14.54
CA ARG A 253 15.21 -2.02 13.36
C ARG A 253 14.91 -3.42 12.84
N SER A 254 14.65 -4.33 13.78
CA SER A 254 14.28 -5.71 13.53
C SER A 254 13.32 -6.22 14.61
N THR A 255 12.72 -7.37 14.35
CA THR A 255 11.91 -8.11 15.31
C THR A 255 12.17 -9.61 15.20
N VAL A 256 11.81 -10.35 16.25
CA VAL A 256 11.96 -11.81 16.34
C VAL A 256 10.57 -12.45 16.42
N ILE A 257 10.32 -13.43 15.56
CA ILE A 257 9.07 -14.19 15.51
C ILE A 257 9.35 -15.64 15.93
N PRO A 258 8.73 -16.13 17.02
CA PRO A 258 8.92 -17.50 17.50
C PRO A 258 8.03 -18.51 16.76
N PHE A 259 8.56 -19.71 16.51
CA PHE A 259 7.88 -20.85 15.91
C PHE A 259 8.30 -22.13 16.66
N GLY A 260 7.62 -22.43 17.77
CA GLY A 260 8.04 -23.51 18.68
C GLY A 260 9.45 -23.23 19.23
N SER A 261 10.40 -24.14 18.98
CA SER A 261 11.81 -23.96 19.35
C SER A 261 12.61 -23.11 18.35
N SER A 262 12.08 -22.90 17.15
CA SER A 262 12.71 -22.09 16.10
C SER A 262 12.34 -20.61 16.25
N LYS A 263 13.18 -19.72 15.71
CA LYS A 263 12.93 -18.28 15.64
C LYS A 263 13.35 -17.76 14.28
N VAL A 264 12.61 -16.77 13.78
CA VAL A 264 12.94 -16.01 12.56
C VAL A 264 13.17 -14.56 12.94
N GLY A 265 14.31 -14.01 12.55
CA GLY A 265 14.59 -12.58 12.62
C GLY A 265 14.06 -11.87 11.38
N VAL A 266 13.41 -10.73 11.55
CA VAL A 266 12.90 -9.89 10.46
C VAL A 266 13.50 -8.51 10.61
N ILE A 267 14.28 -8.08 9.62
CA ILE A 267 14.93 -6.75 9.57
C ILE A 267 14.13 -5.88 8.60
N GLY A 268 13.94 -4.59 8.91
CA GLY A 268 13.34 -3.62 8.00
C GLY A 268 14.37 -2.68 7.37
N ALA A 269 14.17 -2.26 6.12
CA ALA A 269 14.93 -1.16 5.51
C ALA A 269 14.05 -0.29 4.61
N THR A 270 14.23 1.03 4.71
CA THR A 270 13.49 2.04 3.94
C THR A 270 14.42 2.67 2.90
N THR A 271 13.87 3.15 1.79
CA THR A 271 14.67 3.77 0.72
C THR A 271 15.62 4.88 1.22
N PRO A 272 16.90 4.89 0.81
CA PRO A 272 17.86 5.94 1.15
C PRO A 272 17.51 7.34 0.65
N PHE A 273 16.67 7.44 -0.39
CA PHE A 273 16.23 8.71 -0.97
C PHE A 273 14.82 9.13 -0.54
N LEU A 274 14.31 8.57 0.56
CA LEU A 274 12.99 8.90 1.08
C LEU A 274 12.71 10.43 1.12
N PRO A 275 13.64 11.32 1.53
CA PRO A 275 13.40 12.77 1.56
C PRO A 275 13.16 13.41 0.19
N ASP A 276 13.54 12.76 -0.91
CA ASP A 276 13.28 13.25 -2.28
C ASP A 276 11.86 12.93 -2.74
N ILE A 277 11.17 12.02 -2.05
CA ILE A 277 9.85 11.51 -2.45
C ILE A 277 8.75 11.79 -1.41
N VAL A 278 9.10 12.30 -0.22
CA VAL A 278 8.16 12.75 0.81
C VAL A 278 8.29 14.25 1.04
N GLY A 279 7.16 14.95 1.09
CA GLY A 279 7.14 16.39 1.37
C GLY A 279 7.29 16.69 2.86
N GLY A 280 7.95 17.80 3.22
CA GLY A 280 7.88 18.36 4.58
C GLY A 280 8.78 17.72 5.64
N LEU A 281 9.66 16.79 5.26
CA LEU A 281 10.66 16.19 6.16
C LEU A 281 12.07 16.67 5.84
N ASP A 282 12.86 16.91 6.89
CA ASP A 282 14.26 17.26 6.75
C ASP A 282 15.13 15.98 6.60
N PRO A 283 15.83 15.79 5.46
CA PRO A 283 16.71 14.63 5.23
C PRO A 283 17.80 14.47 6.29
N SER A 284 18.27 15.57 6.89
CA SER A 284 19.39 15.56 7.83
C SER A 284 19.04 14.92 9.18
N ASN A 285 17.75 14.83 9.49
CA ASN A 285 17.22 14.28 10.74
C ASN A 285 16.83 12.81 10.57
N LEU A 286 16.10 12.46 9.50
CA LEU A 286 15.43 11.17 9.39
C LEU A 286 16.35 9.99 9.03
N ILE A 287 17.41 10.21 8.24
CA ILE A 287 18.22 9.13 7.60
C ILE A 287 19.72 9.42 7.77
N LYS A 288 20.09 10.00 8.92
CA LYS A 288 21.41 10.58 9.15
C LYS A 288 22.55 9.63 8.75
N GLY A 289 23.38 10.09 7.80
CA GLY A 289 24.54 9.33 7.28
C GLY A 289 24.23 8.29 6.20
N THR A 290 22.96 8.02 5.91
CA THR A 290 22.54 7.06 4.87
C THR A 290 21.73 7.65 3.74
N TYR A 291 21.33 8.93 3.82
CA TYR A 291 20.67 9.63 2.72
C TYR A 291 21.47 9.53 1.42
N ARG A 292 20.79 9.23 0.32
CA ARG A 292 21.29 9.33 -1.05
C ARG A 292 20.25 10.04 -1.90
N ALA A 293 20.68 10.88 -2.83
CA ALA A 293 19.76 11.46 -3.81
C ALA A 293 19.18 10.33 -4.67
N LYS A 294 17.92 10.45 -5.10
CA LYS A 294 17.20 9.46 -5.90
C LYS A 294 17.96 8.99 -7.15
N GLU A 295 18.76 9.88 -7.75
CA GLU A 295 19.53 9.69 -8.97
C GLU A 295 20.83 8.88 -8.74
N THR A 296 21.16 8.63 -7.48
CA THR A 296 22.30 7.78 -7.09
C THR A 296 22.11 6.37 -7.64
N SER A 297 23.19 5.72 -8.08
CA SER A 297 23.12 4.36 -8.63
C SER A 297 22.53 3.36 -7.63
N ALA A 298 21.83 2.33 -8.13
CA ALA A 298 21.25 1.29 -7.26
C ALA A 298 22.31 0.61 -6.39
N ALA A 299 23.51 0.38 -6.92
CA ALA A 299 24.64 -0.19 -6.19
C ALA A 299 25.12 0.69 -5.03
N ASP A 300 25.22 2.00 -5.23
CA ASP A 300 25.63 2.96 -4.18
C ASP A 300 24.53 3.14 -3.12
N GLN A 301 23.27 3.08 -3.53
CA GLN A 301 22.14 3.07 -2.59
C GLN A 301 22.10 1.79 -1.75
N ALA A 302 22.36 0.63 -2.35
CA ALA A 302 22.50 -0.62 -1.61
C ALA A 302 23.71 -0.59 -0.65
N ALA A 303 24.83 0.01 -1.08
CA ALA A 303 26.07 0.05 -0.32
C ALA A 303 25.95 0.81 1.02
N VAL A 304 25.03 1.78 1.14
CA VAL A 304 24.79 2.48 2.42
C VAL A 304 23.94 1.68 3.41
N LEU A 305 23.06 0.80 2.91
CA LEU A 305 22.20 -0.03 3.75
C LEU A 305 22.95 -1.25 4.28
N ARG A 306 23.83 -1.85 3.45
CA ARG A 306 24.61 -3.04 3.76
C ARG A 306 25.26 -3.03 5.16
N PRO A 307 26.05 -2.02 5.59
CA PRO A 307 26.69 -2.04 6.91
C PRO A 307 25.70 -1.95 8.08
N LEU A 308 24.53 -1.34 7.88
CA LEU A 308 23.48 -1.29 8.90
C LEU A 308 22.82 -2.67 9.06
N ILE A 309 22.48 -3.30 7.94
CA ILE A 309 21.91 -4.66 7.91
C ILE A 309 22.89 -5.66 8.52
N GLN A 310 24.18 -5.61 8.15
CA GLN A 310 25.22 -6.46 8.72
C GLN A 310 25.25 -6.41 10.26
N ARG A 311 25.14 -5.20 10.83
CA ARG A 311 25.15 -5.03 12.29
C ARG A 311 23.92 -5.65 12.93
N GLU A 312 22.77 -5.50 12.31
CA GLU A 312 21.51 -6.04 12.83
C GLU A 312 21.43 -7.56 12.69
N VAL A 313 21.95 -8.12 11.58
CA VAL A 313 22.17 -9.56 11.38
C VAL A 313 23.04 -10.12 12.52
N ALA A 314 24.19 -9.51 12.77
CA ALA A 314 25.08 -9.94 13.85
C ALA A 314 24.41 -9.88 15.24
N ALA A 315 23.53 -8.89 15.48
CA ALA A 315 22.77 -8.79 16.72
C ALA A 315 21.71 -9.90 16.87
N LEU A 316 21.10 -10.35 15.77
CA LEU A 316 20.19 -11.49 15.75
C LEU A 316 20.95 -12.82 15.97
N GLU A 317 22.09 -13.00 15.29
CA GLU A 317 22.93 -14.18 15.43
C GLU A 317 23.46 -14.35 16.86
N GLN A 318 23.82 -13.27 17.54
CA GLN A 318 24.20 -13.27 18.96
C GLN A 318 23.07 -13.76 19.88
N GLN A 319 21.81 -13.71 19.44
CA GLN A 319 20.65 -14.27 20.15
C GLN A 319 20.33 -15.72 19.73
N GLY A 320 21.20 -16.34 18.92
CA GLY A 320 21.02 -17.70 18.39
C GLY A 320 20.00 -17.80 17.26
N ILE A 321 19.68 -16.68 16.59
CA ILE A 321 18.75 -16.66 15.45
C ILE A 321 19.54 -16.88 14.17
N ASN A 322 19.17 -17.91 13.43
CA ASN A 322 19.88 -18.36 12.22
C ASN A 322 19.00 -18.40 10.97
N LYS A 323 17.82 -17.75 11.02
CA LYS A 323 16.90 -17.61 9.90
C LYS A 323 16.49 -16.15 9.83
N ILE A 324 16.88 -15.45 8.77
CA ILE A 324 16.79 -13.99 8.69
C ILE A 324 16.09 -13.58 7.39
N VAL A 325 15.00 -12.82 7.56
CA VAL A 325 14.26 -12.18 6.49
C VAL A 325 14.57 -10.69 6.50
N LEU A 326 14.97 -10.14 5.37
CA LEU A 326 15.08 -8.71 5.14
C LEU A 326 13.84 -8.23 4.39
N LEU A 327 12.97 -7.50 5.09
CA LEU A 327 11.81 -6.84 4.54
C LEU A 327 12.22 -5.42 4.13
N THR A 328 11.91 -4.99 2.91
CA THR A 328 12.36 -3.70 2.38
C THR A 328 11.26 -2.91 1.70
N HIS A 329 11.44 -1.60 1.68
CA HIS A 329 10.64 -0.67 0.90
C HIS A 329 11.58 0.34 0.22
N LEU A 330 12.23 -0.09 -0.88
CA LEU A 330 13.33 0.67 -1.49
C LEU A 330 12.92 1.46 -2.72
N GLN A 331 11.65 1.41 -3.15
CA GLN A 331 11.09 2.14 -4.30
C GLN A 331 11.60 1.71 -5.68
N ASP A 332 12.72 1.00 -5.75
CA ASP A 332 13.27 0.42 -6.97
C ASP A 332 13.81 -1.00 -6.72
N SER A 333 13.24 -1.96 -7.45
CA SER A 333 13.66 -3.37 -7.42
C SER A 333 15.13 -3.57 -7.76
N ALA A 334 15.76 -2.67 -8.54
CA ALA A 334 17.18 -2.76 -8.83
C ALA A 334 18.04 -2.58 -7.57
N ILE A 335 17.62 -1.72 -6.62
CA ILE A 335 18.34 -1.54 -5.35
C ILE A 335 18.24 -2.81 -4.50
N GLU A 336 17.09 -3.47 -4.50
CA GLU A 336 16.84 -4.70 -3.75
C GLU A 336 17.68 -5.86 -4.29
N GLU A 337 17.81 -5.95 -5.61
CA GLU A 337 18.67 -6.94 -6.27
C GLU A 337 20.16 -6.67 -6.01
N GLU A 338 20.61 -5.42 -6.15
CA GLU A 338 21.99 -5.02 -5.82
C GLU A 338 22.32 -5.25 -4.34
N LEU A 339 21.38 -4.93 -3.44
CA LEU A 339 21.53 -5.18 -2.01
C LEU A 339 21.64 -6.68 -1.72
N SER A 340 20.78 -7.50 -2.32
CA SER A 340 20.83 -8.96 -2.20
C SER A 340 22.18 -9.51 -2.65
N GLN A 341 22.68 -9.06 -3.81
CA GLN A 341 23.98 -9.48 -4.32
C GLN A 341 25.13 -9.05 -3.40
N GLN A 342 25.11 -7.80 -2.92
CA GLN A 342 26.12 -7.31 -1.98
C GLN A 342 26.11 -8.04 -0.63
N LEU A 343 24.93 -8.40 -0.10
CA LEU A 343 24.84 -9.21 1.12
C LEU A 343 25.50 -10.58 0.92
N LEU A 344 25.22 -11.27 -0.20
CA LEU A 344 25.87 -12.54 -0.57
C LEU A 344 27.39 -12.39 -0.71
N ASP A 345 27.84 -11.40 -1.47
CA ASP A 345 29.27 -11.20 -1.77
C ASP A 345 30.08 -10.80 -0.54
N HIS A 346 29.45 -10.17 0.45
CA HIS A 346 30.05 -9.87 1.74
C HIS A 346 29.85 -10.97 2.80
N GLY A 347 29.08 -12.02 2.50
CA GLY A 347 28.86 -13.16 3.41
C GLY A 347 27.98 -12.79 4.60
N ILE A 348 26.99 -11.94 4.35
CA ILE A 348 26.01 -11.48 5.34
C ILE A 348 24.84 -12.45 5.34
N GLU A 349 24.54 -13.05 6.49
CA GLU A 349 23.54 -14.11 6.65
C GLU A 349 22.11 -13.56 6.60
N VAL A 350 21.61 -13.37 5.38
CA VAL A 350 20.20 -13.08 5.07
C VAL A 350 19.71 -14.20 4.14
N ASP A 351 18.53 -14.75 4.42
CA ASP A 351 17.98 -15.88 3.66
C ASP A 351 16.98 -15.43 2.59
N VAL A 352 16.09 -14.50 2.96
CA VAL A 352 15.01 -14.01 2.12
C VAL A 352 15.02 -12.49 2.10
N VAL A 353 14.93 -11.90 0.91
CA VAL A 353 14.72 -10.46 0.72
C VAL A 353 13.33 -10.26 0.12
N ILE A 354 12.49 -9.47 0.79
CA ILE A 354 11.13 -9.17 0.38
C ILE A 354 11.05 -7.69 0.03
N GLY A 355 10.86 -7.38 -1.25
CA GLY A 355 10.84 -6.03 -1.79
C GLY A 355 9.50 -5.29 -1.66
N GLY A 356 9.56 -3.98 -1.87
CA GLY A 356 8.43 -3.04 -1.81
C GLY A 356 8.78 -1.66 -2.36
N GLY A 357 7.77 -0.89 -2.74
CA GLY A 357 7.87 0.45 -3.31
C GLY A 357 7.96 0.49 -4.84
N SER A 358 8.40 -0.60 -5.47
CA SER A 358 8.57 -0.67 -6.92
C SER A 358 7.36 -1.25 -7.67
N HIS A 359 6.36 -1.75 -6.93
CA HIS A 359 5.15 -2.40 -7.45
C HIS A 359 5.46 -3.60 -8.38
N LYS A 360 6.62 -4.22 -8.19
CA LYS A 360 7.17 -5.25 -9.08
C LYS A 360 6.44 -6.58 -8.89
N LEU A 361 5.49 -6.88 -9.77
CA LEU A 361 4.88 -8.21 -9.84
C LEU A 361 5.87 -9.25 -10.39
N MET A 362 6.05 -10.35 -9.66
CA MET A 362 6.75 -11.55 -10.10
C MET A 362 5.76 -12.66 -10.47
N GLY A 363 6.18 -13.66 -11.24
CA GLY A 363 5.35 -14.77 -11.71
C GLY A 363 5.83 -16.12 -11.16
N PRO A 364 5.03 -17.20 -11.25
CA PRO A 364 5.47 -18.54 -10.84
C PRO A 364 6.74 -18.99 -11.58
N ALA A 365 7.43 -19.99 -11.03
CA ALA A 365 8.76 -20.43 -11.48
C ALA A 365 8.82 -20.91 -12.95
N ASP A 366 7.69 -21.31 -13.54
CA ASP A 366 7.57 -21.69 -14.95
C ASP A 366 7.43 -20.48 -15.90
N GLY A 367 7.41 -19.25 -15.35
CA GLY A 367 7.28 -18.01 -16.11
C GLY A 367 5.90 -17.81 -16.74
N ALA A 368 4.93 -18.69 -16.47
CA ALA A 368 3.61 -18.62 -17.07
C ALA A 368 2.81 -17.47 -16.43
N ALA A 369 2.80 -16.31 -17.09
CA ALA A 369 1.92 -15.19 -16.73
C ALA A 369 0.41 -15.53 -16.90
N LYS A 370 0.10 -16.69 -17.50
CA LYS A 370 -1.24 -17.12 -17.89
C LYS A 370 -2.13 -17.32 -16.65
N GLY A 371 -3.13 -16.44 -16.49
CA GLY A 371 -4.04 -16.45 -15.35
C GLY A 371 -3.54 -15.69 -14.11
N MET A 372 -2.29 -15.20 -14.12
CA MET A 372 -1.70 -14.38 -13.04
C MET A 372 -1.88 -12.87 -13.27
N LEU A 373 -1.83 -12.42 -14.52
CA LEU A 373 -2.08 -11.01 -14.84
C LEU A 373 -3.57 -10.67 -14.73
N ARG A 374 -3.87 -9.58 -14.01
CA ARG A 374 -5.21 -8.98 -13.92
C ARG A 374 -5.57 -8.32 -15.25
N GLY A 375 -6.85 -8.35 -15.64
CA GLY A 375 -7.31 -7.77 -16.91
C GLY A 375 -7.04 -8.57 -18.19
N LEU A 376 -6.26 -9.66 -18.10
CA LEU A 376 -6.05 -10.63 -19.17
C LEU A 376 -6.75 -11.95 -18.82
N ASP A 377 -8.08 -11.91 -18.67
CA ASP A 377 -8.84 -13.15 -18.49
C ASP A 377 -8.92 -13.89 -19.84
N GLN A 378 -8.66 -15.19 -19.78
CA GLN A 378 -8.26 -16.08 -20.87
C GLN A 378 -9.33 -16.34 -21.96
N SER A 379 -10.39 -15.55 -22.03
CA SER A 379 -11.49 -15.73 -23.01
C SER A 379 -11.25 -15.09 -24.37
N SER A 380 -10.14 -14.35 -24.57
CA SER A 380 -9.78 -13.80 -25.90
C SER A 380 -8.72 -14.61 -26.66
N VAL A 381 -8.25 -15.75 -26.13
CA VAL A 381 -7.15 -16.52 -26.72
C VAL A 381 -7.60 -17.86 -27.31
N ILE A 382 -8.90 -18.12 -27.42
CA ILE A 382 -9.38 -19.31 -28.14
C ILE A 382 -10.46 -18.93 -29.16
N ASP A 383 -10.10 -19.21 -30.40
CA ASP A 383 -10.90 -19.34 -31.60
C ASP A 383 -11.21 -18.07 -32.42
N THR A 384 -10.24 -17.65 -33.22
CA THR A 384 -10.40 -17.73 -34.69
C THR A 384 -9.03 -17.64 -35.33
N ALA A 385 -8.74 -18.59 -36.22
CA ALA A 385 -7.55 -18.60 -37.05
C ALA A 385 -7.58 -17.43 -38.05
N ALA A 386 -7.22 -16.21 -37.61
CA ALA A 386 -6.85 -15.11 -38.49
C ALA A 386 -6.14 -14.01 -37.69
N LYS A 387 -4.88 -13.72 -38.08
CA LYS A 387 -3.93 -12.74 -37.52
C LYS A 387 -3.06 -13.26 -36.37
N ALA A 388 -2.06 -14.04 -36.76
CA ALA A 388 -0.88 -14.34 -35.96
C ALA A 388 0.03 -13.11 -35.83
N GLU A 389 -0.36 -12.15 -35.00
CA GLU A 389 0.59 -11.40 -34.20
C GLU A 389 0.49 -11.99 -32.79
N GLN A 390 1.36 -12.95 -32.47
CA GLN A 390 1.51 -13.45 -31.11
C GLN A 390 1.88 -12.26 -30.22
N LYS A 391 0.89 -11.69 -29.52
CA LYS A 391 1.11 -10.80 -28.38
C LYS A 391 1.90 -11.59 -27.35
N VAL A 392 3.22 -11.39 -27.36
CA VAL A 392 4.13 -11.97 -26.38
C VAL A 392 3.75 -11.36 -25.03
N MET A 393 3.10 -12.14 -24.16
CA MET A 393 2.88 -11.72 -22.78
C MET A 393 4.25 -11.39 -22.17
N PRO A 394 4.41 -10.29 -21.41
CA PRO A 394 5.69 -9.97 -20.82
C PRO A 394 6.11 -11.12 -19.88
N ALA A 395 7.31 -11.65 -20.09
CA ALA A 395 7.88 -12.64 -19.19
C ALA A 395 8.06 -11.98 -17.81
N LEU A 396 7.36 -12.51 -16.81
CA LEU A 396 7.53 -12.06 -15.43
C LEU A 396 8.84 -12.63 -14.87
N ILE A 397 9.48 -11.88 -13.98
CA ILE A 397 10.60 -12.40 -13.19
C ILE A 397 10.06 -13.57 -12.34
N PRO A 398 10.75 -14.71 -12.26
CA PRO A 398 10.32 -15.83 -11.42
C PRO A 398 10.19 -15.45 -9.94
N TYR A 399 9.22 -16.07 -9.28
CA TYR A 399 8.95 -16.00 -7.86
C TYR A 399 9.29 -17.37 -7.23
N PRO A 400 10.28 -17.44 -6.32
CA PRO A 400 11.29 -16.42 -6.02
C PRO A 400 12.35 -16.31 -7.14
N LYS A 401 13.05 -15.16 -7.19
CA LYS A 401 14.34 -15.05 -7.88
C LYS A 401 15.43 -15.55 -6.95
N VAL A 402 16.17 -16.58 -7.35
CA VAL A 402 17.28 -17.13 -6.57
C VAL A 402 18.57 -16.43 -6.96
N LEU A 403 19.22 -15.76 -6.00
CA LEU A 403 20.59 -15.28 -6.12
C LEU A 403 21.51 -16.25 -5.39
N ALA A 404 22.62 -16.65 -6.00
CA ALA A 404 23.52 -17.64 -5.42
C ALA A 404 24.99 -17.24 -5.56
N ASN A 405 25.79 -17.52 -4.53
CA ASN A 405 27.24 -17.43 -4.57
C ASN A 405 27.83 -18.83 -4.38
N SER A 406 28.19 -19.48 -5.48
CA SER A 406 28.69 -20.86 -5.50
C SER A 406 30.01 -21.05 -4.76
N ILE A 407 30.83 -19.98 -4.63
CA ILE A 407 32.10 -20.04 -3.89
C ILE A 407 31.83 -20.17 -2.39
N LYS A 408 30.80 -19.50 -1.88
CA LYS A 408 30.41 -19.52 -0.46
C LYS A 408 29.32 -20.53 -0.14
N ALA A 409 28.81 -21.26 -1.13
CA ALA A 409 27.63 -22.13 -1.01
C ALA A 409 26.43 -21.44 -0.32
N ALA A 410 26.20 -20.16 -0.65
CA ALA A 410 25.16 -19.32 -0.07
C ALA A 410 24.14 -18.90 -1.13
N GLN A 411 22.89 -18.72 -0.71
CA GLN A 411 21.81 -18.23 -1.58
C GLN A 411 20.89 -17.25 -0.84
N ILE A 412 20.31 -16.31 -1.59
CA ILE A 412 19.22 -15.43 -1.15
C ILE A 412 18.02 -15.67 -2.07
N LEU A 413 16.83 -15.82 -1.49
CA LEU A 413 15.57 -15.80 -2.22
C LEU A 413 15.02 -14.37 -2.21
N TYR A 414 15.04 -13.72 -3.38
CA TYR A 414 14.43 -12.41 -3.57
C TYR A 414 12.99 -12.57 -4.09
N VAL A 415 12.06 -11.90 -3.43
CA VAL A 415 10.64 -11.86 -3.80
C VAL A 415 10.11 -10.44 -3.77
N ASN A 416 9.13 -10.15 -4.63
CA ASN A 416 8.36 -8.92 -4.62
C ASN A 416 6.91 -9.25 -5.03
N GLY A 417 5.98 -8.39 -4.67
CA GLY A 417 4.54 -8.53 -4.90
C GLY A 417 3.99 -7.32 -5.65
N GLY A 418 2.93 -7.51 -6.44
CA GLY A 418 2.18 -6.36 -6.95
C GLY A 418 1.63 -5.50 -5.79
N SER A 419 1.16 -4.29 -6.13
CA SER A 419 0.67 -3.30 -5.17
C SER A 419 -0.84 -3.38 -4.91
N ASN A 420 -1.42 -2.42 -4.20
CA ASN A 420 -2.86 -2.14 -4.11
C ASN A 420 -3.73 -3.31 -3.64
N TYR A 421 -3.20 -4.15 -2.73
CA TYR A 421 -3.83 -5.41 -2.29
C TYR A 421 -4.09 -6.41 -3.41
N GLU A 422 -3.51 -6.21 -4.59
CA GLU A 422 -3.86 -6.95 -5.80
C GLU A 422 -3.45 -8.44 -5.72
N TYR A 423 -2.46 -8.72 -4.89
CA TYR A 423 -1.91 -10.04 -4.71
C TYR A 423 -1.59 -10.31 -3.24
N LEU A 424 -1.90 -11.53 -2.77
CA LEU A 424 -1.27 -12.10 -1.59
C LEU A 424 -0.17 -13.05 -2.05
N ASN A 425 1.07 -12.79 -1.68
CA ASN A 425 2.20 -13.58 -2.15
C ASN A 425 2.56 -14.65 -1.12
N GLN A 426 2.76 -15.89 -1.57
CA GLN A 426 3.16 -17.00 -0.73
C GLN A 426 4.53 -17.50 -1.18
N LEU A 427 5.50 -17.57 -0.26
CA LEU A 427 6.77 -18.27 -0.43
C LEU A 427 6.85 -19.40 0.60
N ILE A 428 7.29 -20.59 0.21
CA ILE A 428 7.51 -21.71 1.13
C ILE A 428 8.97 -22.13 1.01
N VAL A 429 9.73 -21.93 2.08
CA VAL A 429 11.19 -22.13 2.14
C VAL A 429 11.51 -23.28 3.09
N GLN A 430 12.47 -24.11 2.72
CA GLN A 430 12.94 -25.24 3.51
C GLN A 430 14.35 -24.97 4.04
N PHE A 431 14.53 -25.17 5.34
CA PHE A 431 15.78 -24.95 6.06
C PHE A 431 16.32 -26.24 6.65
N ASP A 432 17.64 -26.37 6.71
CA ASP A 432 18.29 -27.39 7.53
C ASP A 432 18.33 -27.01 9.03
N SER A 433 18.90 -27.89 9.85
CA SER A 433 19.05 -27.68 11.30
C SER A 433 19.97 -26.50 11.66
N ASN A 434 20.85 -26.07 10.75
CA ASN A 434 21.72 -24.91 10.91
C ASN A 434 21.04 -23.60 10.46
N GLY A 435 19.83 -23.67 9.91
CA GLY A 435 19.11 -22.51 9.39
C GLY A 435 19.51 -22.11 7.97
N LYS A 436 20.17 -22.99 7.20
CA LYS A 436 20.49 -22.74 5.79
C LYS A 436 19.38 -23.20 4.87
N ILE A 437 19.09 -22.42 3.84
CA ILE A 437 18.10 -22.79 2.82
C ILE A 437 18.60 -24.00 2.03
N ILE A 438 17.81 -25.07 2.02
CA ILE A 438 18.04 -26.29 1.23
C ILE A 438 17.05 -26.44 0.06
N GLY A 439 16.00 -25.62 0.02
CA GLY A 439 15.03 -25.63 -1.06
C GLY A 439 13.88 -24.66 -0.86
N HIS A 440 13.00 -24.57 -1.86
CA HIS A 440 11.70 -23.92 -1.77
C HIS A 440 10.67 -24.70 -2.59
N ASP A 441 9.40 -24.60 -2.23
CA ASP A 441 8.31 -25.24 -2.97
C ASP A 441 8.05 -24.46 -4.27
N LYS A 442 8.40 -25.05 -5.42
CA LYS A 442 8.25 -24.42 -6.74
C LYS A 442 6.82 -24.33 -7.25
N VAL A 443 5.90 -25.11 -6.65
CA VAL A 443 4.50 -25.19 -7.09
C VAL A 443 3.63 -24.24 -6.26
N ASN A 444 3.83 -24.27 -4.94
CA ASN A 444 3.00 -23.51 -4.01
C ASN A 444 3.60 -22.13 -3.67
N SER A 445 4.86 -21.85 -4.00
CA SER A 445 5.41 -20.49 -3.90
C SER A 445 4.96 -19.66 -5.10
N ARG A 446 3.97 -18.79 -4.90
CA ARG A 446 3.39 -17.94 -5.94
C ARG A 446 2.59 -16.76 -5.37
N PRO A 447 2.36 -15.71 -6.18
CA PRO A 447 1.30 -14.74 -5.96
C PRO A 447 -0.10 -15.35 -6.14
N TRP A 448 -1.03 -14.96 -5.28
CA TRP A 448 -2.46 -15.26 -5.38
C TRP A 448 -3.22 -14.01 -5.76
N ARG A 449 -3.98 -14.05 -6.85
CA ARG A 449 -4.89 -12.96 -7.25
C ARG A 449 -6.01 -12.81 -6.24
N THR A 450 -6.25 -11.57 -5.83
CA THR A 450 -7.31 -11.21 -4.87
C THR A 450 -8.53 -10.59 -5.56
N ASP A 451 -8.52 -10.48 -6.89
CA ASP A 451 -9.71 -10.06 -7.62
C ASP A 451 -10.77 -11.17 -7.62
N GLY A 452 -12.00 -10.80 -7.98
CA GLY A 452 -13.12 -11.73 -7.91
C GLY A 452 -12.88 -13.02 -8.70
N ALA A 453 -12.24 -12.93 -9.88
CA ALA A 453 -11.91 -14.09 -10.71
C ALA A 453 -10.85 -14.99 -10.05
N GLY A 454 -9.82 -14.41 -9.45
CA GLY A 454 -8.80 -15.14 -8.68
C GLY A 454 -9.39 -15.91 -7.51
N VAL A 455 -10.20 -15.24 -6.70
CA VAL A 455 -10.86 -15.84 -5.53
C VAL A 455 -11.86 -16.92 -5.95
N SER A 456 -12.66 -16.67 -6.99
CA SER A 456 -13.62 -17.63 -7.52
C SER A 456 -12.94 -18.93 -7.98
N ARG A 457 -11.78 -18.83 -8.65
CA ARG A 457 -10.98 -20.00 -9.01
C ARG A 457 -10.45 -20.73 -7.78
N MET A 458 -9.91 -20.00 -6.80
CA MET A 458 -9.38 -20.58 -5.56
C MET A 458 -10.45 -21.35 -4.78
N LEU A 459 -11.66 -20.79 -4.71
CA LEU A 459 -12.80 -21.39 -3.99
C LEU A 459 -13.58 -22.42 -4.80
N ASN A 460 -13.18 -22.66 -6.06
CA ASN A 460 -13.93 -23.50 -7.02
C ASN A 460 -15.40 -23.06 -7.17
N LYS A 461 -15.62 -21.76 -7.40
CA LYS A 461 -16.92 -21.09 -7.60
C LYS A 461 -17.05 -20.50 -9.01
N PRO A 462 -17.07 -21.34 -10.07
CA PRO A 462 -17.11 -20.87 -11.45
C PRO A 462 -18.38 -20.07 -11.79
N GLU A 463 -19.44 -20.17 -11.00
CA GLU A 463 -20.66 -19.39 -11.17
C GLU A 463 -20.47 -17.91 -10.81
N TRP A 464 -19.49 -17.57 -9.96
CA TRP A 464 -19.21 -16.18 -9.58
C TRP A 464 -18.53 -15.40 -10.70
N SER A 465 -17.70 -16.04 -11.53
CA SER A 465 -17.00 -15.37 -12.63
C SER A 465 -17.93 -14.79 -13.69
N LYS A 466 -19.23 -15.13 -13.67
CA LYS A 466 -20.27 -14.56 -14.54
C LYS A 466 -20.85 -13.23 -14.02
N LEU A 467 -20.54 -12.86 -12.78
CA LEU A 467 -21.03 -11.63 -12.16
C LEU A 467 -20.09 -10.46 -12.49
N SER A 468 -20.60 -9.23 -12.36
CA SER A 468 -19.75 -8.03 -12.37
C SER A 468 -18.74 -8.06 -11.22
N ALA A 469 -17.66 -7.28 -11.28
CA ALA A 469 -16.67 -7.21 -10.20
C ALA A 469 -17.30 -6.88 -8.84
N VAL A 470 -18.29 -5.97 -8.81
CA VAL A 470 -19.06 -5.63 -7.61
C VAL A 470 -19.89 -6.83 -7.13
N GLY A 471 -20.55 -7.55 -8.05
CA GLY A 471 -21.33 -8.75 -7.72
C GLY A 471 -20.46 -9.90 -7.19
N GLN A 472 -19.27 -10.10 -7.77
CA GLN A 472 -18.27 -11.05 -7.28
C GLN A 472 -17.83 -10.68 -5.87
N ASN A 473 -17.49 -9.41 -5.65
CA ASN A 473 -17.08 -8.91 -4.34
C ASN A 473 -18.15 -9.13 -3.27
N ALA A 474 -19.42 -8.87 -3.58
CA ALA A 474 -20.53 -9.15 -2.67
C ALA A 474 -20.62 -10.63 -2.29
N LYS A 475 -20.47 -11.56 -3.26
CA LYS A 475 -20.44 -13.00 -2.98
C LYS A 475 -19.26 -13.42 -2.11
N ILE A 476 -18.09 -12.83 -2.34
CA ILE A 476 -16.89 -13.12 -1.53
C ILE A 476 -17.09 -12.61 -0.10
N LYS A 477 -17.62 -11.39 0.09
CA LYS A 477 -17.96 -10.85 1.43
C LYS A 477 -18.91 -11.79 2.17
N ASP A 478 -20.02 -12.19 1.53
CA ASP A 478 -21.00 -13.10 2.12
C ASP A 478 -20.38 -14.45 2.48
N TYR A 479 -19.52 -14.99 1.61
CA TYR A 479 -18.81 -16.23 1.86
C TYR A 479 -17.87 -16.13 3.06
N VAL A 480 -17.03 -15.09 3.15
CA VAL A 480 -16.13 -14.89 4.29
C VAL A 480 -16.93 -14.75 5.59
N LEU A 481 -17.98 -13.91 5.60
CA LEU A 481 -18.79 -13.67 6.79
C LEU A 481 -19.56 -14.91 7.27
N SER A 482 -19.95 -15.80 6.35
CA SER A 482 -20.70 -17.02 6.69
C SER A 482 -19.82 -18.24 6.99
N THR A 483 -18.60 -18.32 6.44
CA THR A 483 -17.77 -19.54 6.51
C THR A 483 -16.47 -19.38 7.28
N SER A 484 -15.90 -18.17 7.38
CA SER A 484 -14.66 -17.98 8.12
C SER A 484 -14.92 -18.16 9.61
N THR A 485 -14.12 -18.99 10.27
CA THR A 485 -14.12 -19.12 11.74
C THR A 485 -13.25 -18.05 12.40
N ASN A 486 -12.33 -17.44 11.66
CA ASN A 486 -11.45 -16.37 12.15
C ASN A 486 -12.25 -15.07 12.36
N SER A 487 -12.36 -14.63 13.63
CA SER A 487 -13.05 -13.39 13.97
C SER A 487 -12.39 -12.16 13.37
N ASP A 488 -11.07 -12.18 13.19
CA ASP A 488 -10.30 -11.04 12.73
C ASP A 488 -10.64 -10.78 11.25
N TYR A 489 -10.70 -11.83 10.44
CA TYR A 489 -11.17 -11.73 9.05
C TYR A 489 -12.59 -11.19 8.92
N ARG A 490 -13.51 -11.59 9.81
CA ARG A 490 -14.85 -10.99 9.84
C ARG A 490 -14.81 -9.51 10.26
N ASN A 491 -13.94 -9.14 11.20
CA ASN A 491 -13.75 -7.76 11.64
C ASN A 491 -13.10 -6.86 10.59
N ALA A 492 -12.16 -7.39 9.79
CA ALA A 492 -11.59 -6.70 8.63
C ALA A 492 -12.68 -6.36 7.62
N ILE A 493 -13.55 -7.34 7.27
CA ILE A 493 -14.69 -7.11 6.38
C ILE A 493 -15.69 -6.12 6.97
N ALA A 494 -15.97 -6.18 8.28
CA ALA A 494 -16.85 -5.22 8.95
C ALA A 494 -16.32 -3.78 8.88
N THR A 495 -15.00 -3.60 9.07
CA THR A 495 -14.30 -2.32 8.94
C THR A 495 -14.32 -1.83 7.50
N LEU A 496 -14.01 -2.70 6.54
CA LEU A 496 -14.08 -2.40 5.11
C LEU A 496 -15.48 -1.95 4.69
N ASN A 497 -16.54 -2.61 5.19
CA ASN A 497 -17.92 -2.23 4.92
C ASN A 497 -18.28 -0.85 5.49
N ALA A 498 -17.65 -0.42 6.59
CA ALA A 498 -17.83 0.94 7.12
C ALA A 498 -17.21 1.99 6.18
N VAL A 499 -16.00 1.71 5.69
CA VAL A 499 -15.31 2.56 4.70
C VAL A 499 -16.08 2.60 3.37
N ASP A 500 -16.56 1.45 2.89
CA ASP A 500 -17.38 1.32 1.67
C ASP A 500 -18.63 2.21 1.75
N ARG A 501 -19.37 2.17 2.87
CA ARG A 501 -20.54 3.05 3.07
C ARG A 501 -20.19 4.53 3.08
N TYR A 502 -19.04 4.90 3.67
CA TYR A 502 -18.56 6.29 3.61
C TYR A 502 -18.25 6.74 2.18
N ILE A 503 -17.51 5.92 1.43
CA ILE A 503 -17.15 6.20 0.05
C ILE A 503 -18.39 6.30 -0.85
N ASN A 504 -19.36 5.39 -0.68
CA ASN A 504 -20.65 5.47 -1.38
C ASN A 504 -21.43 6.74 -1.00
N GLY A 505 -21.38 7.17 0.26
CA GLY A 505 -21.92 8.47 0.67
C GLY A 505 -21.30 9.65 -0.08
N LEU A 506 -20.00 9.63 -0.36
CA LEU A 506 -19.34 10.65 -1.19
C LEU A 506 -19.76 10.55 -2.66
N ASP A 507 -19.91 9.34 -3.21
CA ASP A 507 -20.31 9.16 -4.61
C ASP A 507 -21.76 9.59 -4.88
N SER A 508 -22.60 9.58 -3.84
CA SER A 508 -24.00 10.05 -3.89
C SER A 508 -24.16 11.58 -3.96
N VAL A 509 -23.09 12.35 -3.79
CA VAL A 509 -23.10 13.82 -3.87
C VAL A 509 -22.55 14.24 -5.23
N GLN A 510 -23.41 14.70 -6.14
CA GLN A 510 -23.02 15.13 -7.49
C GLN A 510 -22.77 16.64 -7.56
N TYR A 511 -21.76 17.05 -8.32
CA TYR A 511 -21.39 18.46 -8.52
C TYR A 511 -21.59 18.97 -9.96
N GLY A 512 -21.67 18.08 -10.95
CA GLY A 512 -21.79 18.47 -12.35
C GLY A 512 -21.74 17.29 -13.29
N LEU A 513 -21.74 17.56 -14.60
CA LEU A 513 -21.69 16.56 -15.66
C LEU A 513 -20.52 16.84 -16.60
N THR A 514 -19.79 15.81 -17.01
CA THR A 514 -18.83 15.87 -18.11
C THR A 514 -19.17 14.83 -19.18
N SER A 515 -19.01 15.21 -20.45
CA SER A 515 -19.16 14.32 -21.61
C SER A 515 -17.83 13.69 -22.04
N VAL A 516 -16.73 14.05 -21.39
CA VAL A 516 -15.39 13.59 -21.76
C VAL A 516 -14.68 12.92 -20.59
N TRP A 517 -13.71 12.08 -20.91
CA TRP A 517 -12.74 11.60 -19.93
C TRP A 517 -11.80 12.75 -19.53
N LEU A 518 -11.61 12.97 -18.23
CA LEU A 518 -10.75 14.01 -17.69
C LEU A 518 -9.41 13.40 -17.29
N ASN A 519 -8.38 13.70 -18.09
CA ASN A 519 -7.05 13.12 -17.99
C ASN A 519 -6.30 13.58 -16.74
N GLY A 520 -6.33 12.74 -15.71
CA GLY A 520 -5.50 12.87 -14.52
C GLY A 520 -4.35 11.86 -14.46
N ASN A 521 -3.97 11.24 -15.59
CA ASN A 521 -2.91 10.23 -15.60
C ASN A 521 -1.58 10.84 -15.12
N ASN A 522 -0.95 10.18 -14.14
CA ASN A 522 0.26 10.66 -13.48
C ASN A 522 1.41 10.98 -14.44
N VAL A 523 1.54 10.25 -15.55
CA VAL A 523 2.58 10.52 -16.57
C VAL A 523 2.25 11.82 -17.30
N ASP A 524 0.98 12.03 -17.62
CA ASP A 524 0.51 13.13 -18.46
C ASP A 524 0.51 14.44 -17.69
N VAL A 525 -0.13 14.47 -16.51
CA VAL A 525 -0.22 15.68 -15.68
C VAL A 525 1.16 16.20 -15.24
N ARG A 526 2.20 15.34 -15.28
CA ARG A 526 3.59 15.64 -14.93
C ARG A 526 4.51 15.93 -16.12
N SER A 527 3.99 15.93 -17.35
CA SER A 527 4.83 16.10 -18.53
C SER A 527 4.21 16.93 -19.65
N ARG A 528 2.90 17.13 -19.63
CA ARG A 528 2.16 17.85 -20.67
C ARG A 528 0.88 18.47 -20.14
N GLU A 529 0.30 19.33 -20.96
CA GLU A 529 -1.04 19.88 -20.76
C GLU A 529 -2.09 18.74 -20.73
N THR A 530 -3.03 18.84 -19.79
CA THR A 530 -4.15 17.90 -19.66
C THR A 530 -5.46 18.64 -19.50
N ASN A 531 -6.57 18.08 -19.98
CA ASN A 531 -7.87 18.70 -19.84
C ASN A 531 -8.36 18.78 -18.37
N LEU A 532 -8.02 17.81 -17.52
CA LEU A 532 -8.29 17.90 -16.07
C LEU A 532 -7.43 18.99 -15.42
N GLY A 533 -6.15 19.08 -15.77
CA GLY A 533 -5.26 20.16 -15.31
C GLY A 533 -5.77 21.54 -15.68
N ASN A 534 -6.24 21.72 -16.91
CA ASN A 534 -6.88 22.96 -17.37
C ASN A 534 -8.15 23.27 -16.58
N LEU A 535 -9.04 22.28 -16.40
CA LEU A 535 -10.27 22.45 -15.63
C LEU A 535 -9.98 22.90 -14.19
N ILE A 536 -8.99 22.29 -13.54
CA ILE A 536 -8.59 22.65 -12.17
C ILE A 536 -8.01 24.07 -12.13
N ALA A 537 -7.08 24.41 -13.04
CA ALA A 537 -6.48 25.74 -13.07
C ALA A 537 -7.53 26.83 -13.36
N ASP A 538 -8.47 26.56 -14.28
CA ASP A 538 -9.61 27.45 -14.58
C ASP A 538 -10.53 27.60 -13.35
N ALA A 539 -10.83 26.51 -12.64
CA ALA A 539 -11.66 26.55 -11.43
C ALA A 539 -10.98 27.35 -10.30
N LEU A 540 -9.66 27.20 -10.13
CA LEU A 540 -8.87 27.99 -9.19
C LEU A 540 -8.90 29.47 -9.54
N LEU A 541 -8.70 29.82 -10.82
CA LEU A 541 -8.74 31.20 -11.29
C LEU A 541 -10.12 31.83 -11.05
N TRP A 542 -11.18 31.13 -11.46
CA TRP A 542 -12.57 31.59 -11.26
C TRP A 542 -12.89 31.79 -9.77
N TYR A 543 -12.54 30.82 -8.93
CA TYR A 543 -12.83 30.91 -7.49
C TYR A 543 -12.01 32.01 -6.80
N ALA A 544 -10.75 32.18 -7.19
CA ALA A 544 -9.90 33.27 -6.69
C ALA A 544 -10.46 34.65 -7.08
N GLN A 545 -10.94 34.81 -8.32
CA GLN A 545 -11.61 36.04 -8.77
C GLN A 545 -12.90 36.30 -7.99
N LYS A 546 -13.72 35.27 -7.78
CA LYS A 546 -14.93 35.37 -6.95
C LYS A 546 -14.58 35.83 -5.53
N LEU A 547 -13.63 35.16 -4.87
CA LEU A 547 -13.17 35.51 -3.52
C LEU A 547 -12.63 36.94 -3.47
N HIS A 548 -11.85 37.36 -4.47
CA HIS A 548 -11.32 38.71 -4.58
C HIS A 548 -12.44 39.76 -4.66
N ASN A 549 -13.46 39.52 -5.49
CA ASN A 549 -14.59 40.43 -5.66
C ASN A 549 -15.50 40.52 -4.43
N GLU A 550 -15.64 39.42 -3.67
CA GLU A 550 -16.53 39.33 -2.52
C GLU A 550 -15.85 39.71 -1.19
N ASN A 551 -14.51 39.73 -1.13
CA ASN A 551 -13.76 39.96 0.11
C ASN A 551 -13.01 41.31 0.11
N PRO A 552 -13.47 42.31 0.87
CA PRO A 552 -12.83 43.63 0.91
C PRO A 552 -11.38 43.60 1.43
N ASN A 553 -10.98 42.56 2.17
CA ASN A 553 -9.60 42.41 2.64
C ASN A 553 -8.60 42.10 1.52
N LEU A 554 -9.09 41.76 0.31
CA LEU A 554 -8.25 41.49 -0.86
C LEU A 554 -8.13 42.69 -1.81
N ALA A 555 -8.65 43.87 -1.44
CA ALA A 555 -8.66 45.07 -2.28
C ALA A 555 -7.26 45.59 -2.68
N ALA A 556 -6.20 45.17 -1.98
CA ALA A 556 -4.82 45.50 -2.35
C ALA A 556 -4.33 44.75 -3.61
N ILE A 557 -4.97 43.63 -3.97
CA ILE A 557 -4.71 42.92 -5.22
C ILE A 557 -5.61 43.56 -6.28
N GLN A 558 -5.06 44.07 -7.38
CA GLN A 558 -5.87 44.79 -8.38
C GLN A 558 -6.71 43.86 -9.25
N SER A 559 -6.13 42.70 -9.59
CA SER A 559 -6.74 41.68 -10.44
C SER A 559 -6.13 40.32 -10.13
N ILE A 560 -6.90 39.27 -10.40
CA ILE A 560 -6.41 37.89 -10.41
C ILE A 560 -6.49 37.42 -11.86
N ASP A 561 -5.33 37.38 -12.52
CA ASP A 561 -5.26 37.13 -13.97
C ASP A 561 -4.73 35.73 -14.32
N VAL A 562 -3.99 35.10 -13.40
CA VAL A 562 -3.35 33.80 -13.63
C VAL A 562 -3.57 32.85 -12.46
N ALA A 563 -3.64 31.56 -12.76
CA ALA A 563 -3.60 30.48 -11.79
C ALA A 563 -2.75 29.33 -12.31
N PHE A 564 -2.15 28.58 -11.40
CA PHE A 564 -1.44 27.35 -11.75
C PHE A 564 -1.48 26.36 -10.61
N VAL A 565 -1.46 25.08 -10.95
CA VAL A 565 -1.39 23.95 -10.03
C VAL A 565 -0.32 22.99 -10.52
N ASN A 566 0.42 22.37 -9.61
CA ASN A 566 1.41 21.36 -9.99
C ASN A 566 0.73 20.02 -10.28
N GLY A 567 1.18 19.31 -11.31
CA GLY A 567 0.64 18.02 -11.73
C GLY A 567 0.75 16.93 -10.66
N GLY A 568 1.72 17.03 -9.75
CA GLY A 568 1.84 16.13 -8.60
C GLY A 568 0.66 16.21 -7.62
N GLY A 569 -0.08 17.33 -7.61
CA GLY A 569 -1.32 17.50 -6.84
C GLY A 569 -2.54 16.84 -7.47
N ILE A 570 -2.46 16.44 -8.74
CA ILE A 570 -3.50 15.68 -9.47
C ILE A 570 -3.12 14.20 -9.39
N ARG A 571 -3.97 13.39 -8.77
CA ARG A 571 -3.64 12.03 -8.32
C ARG A 571 -4.36 10.93 -9.07
N ASP A 572 -5.42 11.29 -9.78
CA ASP A 572 -6.23 10.35 -10.53
C ASP A 572 -7.05 11.06 -11.61
N MET A 573 -7.43 10.30 -12.64
CA MET A 573 -8.38 10.73 -13.66
C MET A 573 -9.81 10.79 -13.13
N ILE A 574 -10.67 11.57 -13.80
CA ILE A 574 -12.12 11.49 -13.61
C ILE A 574 -12.74 10.83 -14.84
N GLY A 575 -13.35 9.67 -14.63
CA GLY A 575 -13.76 8.73 -15.69
C GLY A 575 -12.99 7.42 -15.60
N THR A 576 -13.10 6.58 -16.62
CA THR A 576 -12.43 5.27 -16.67
C THR A 576 -11.62 5.09 -17.95
N GLU A 577 -10.47 4.43 -17.82
CA GLU A 577 -9.73 3.87 -18.95
C GLU A 577 -9.94 2.36 -18.97
N GLN A 578 -10.40 1.84 -20.10
CA GLN A 578 -10.61 0.41 -20.32
C GLN A 578 -9.74 -0.05 -21.48
N VAL A 579 -8.83 -1.00 -21.23
CA VAL A 579 -8.10 -1.67 -22.29
C VAL A 579 -9.04 -2.71 -22.90
N MET A 580 -9.32 -2.56 -24.19
CA MET A 580 -10.16 -3.47 -24.95
C MET A 580 -9.35 -4.71 -25.41
N PRO A 581 -9.99 -5.82 -25.80
CA PRO A 581 -9.29 -7.02 -26.26
C PRO A 581 -8.33 -6.78 -27.45
N ASP A 582 -8.62 -5.77 -28.25
CA ASP A 582 -7.78 -5.32 -29.38
C ASP A 582 -6.63 -4.39 -28.94
N GLU A 583 -6.39 -4.25 -27.63
CA GLU A 583 -5.40 -3.36 -27.00
C GLU A 583 -5.66 -1.85 -27.18
N THR A 584 -6.80 -1.47 -27.74
CA THR A 584 -7.19 -0.06 -27.74
C THR A 584 -7.60 0.37 -26.33
N VAL A 585 -7.21 1.58 -25.93
CA VAL A 585 -7.61 2.17 -24.66
C VAL A 585 -8.85 3.02 -24.88
N HIS A 586 -10.00 2.54 -24.41
CA HIS A 586 -11.25 3.30 -24.37
C HIS A 586 -11.27 4.23 -23.16
N ARG A 587 -11.49 5.51 -23.39
CA ARG A 587 -11.55 6.56 -22.38
C ARG A 587 -12.98 7.04 -22.23
N ASN A 588 -13.59 6.74 -21.10
CA ASN A 588 -14.99 7.02 -20.83
C ASN A 588 -15.13 8.11 -19.76
N PRO A 589 -16.18 8.97 -19.85
CA PRO A 589 -16.56 9.84 -18.74
C PRO A 589 -16.96 9.00 -17.50
N PRO A 590 -17.19 9.62 -16.33
CA PRO A 590 -17.61 8.90 -15.14
C PRO A 590 -18.74 7.90 -15.39
N GLU A 591 -18.58 6.69 -14.86
CA GLU A 591 -19.60 5.66 -14.98
C GLU A 591 -20.83 5.98 -14.12
N ALA A 592 -21.99 5.53 -14.57
CA ALA A 592 -23.21 5.59 -13.77
C ALA A 592 -23.07 4.69 -12.53
N ASN A 593 -23.68 5.11 -11.43
CA ASN A 593 -23.90 4.28 -10.26
C ASN A 593 -25.40 4.26 -9.94
N PRO A 594 -26.18 3.34 -10.54
CA PRO A 594 -27.62 3.28 -10.36
C PRO A 594 -28.05 3.06 -8.91
N SER A 595 -27.21 2.41 -8.09
CA SER A 595 -27.51 2.18 -6.67
C SER A 595 -27.49 3.44 -5.83
N LEU A 596 -26.85 4.50 -6.33
CA LEU A 596 -26.74 5.82 -5.70
C LEU A 596 -27.38 6.92 -6.55
N ASP A 597 -28.15 6.54 -7.56
CA ASP A 597 -28.85 7.47 -8.45
C ASP A 597 -27.90 8.46 -9.16
N LYS A 598 -26.65 8.01 -9.40
CA LYS A 598 -25.63 8.73 -10.18
C LYS A 598 -25.71 8.30 -11.64
N GLN A 599 -25.88 9.25 -12.54
CA GLN A 599 -25.93 9.03 -13.99
C GLN A 599 -24.53 9.01 -14.61
N ALA A 600 -24.41 8.42 -15.80
CA ALA A 600 -23.16 8.45 -16.55
C ALA A 600 -22.78 9.90 -16.89
N GLY A 601 -21.50 10.23 -16.72
CA GLY A 601 -20.95 11.57 -16.88
C GLY A 601 -21.04 12.44 -15.63
N GLU A 602 -21.80 12.07 -14.60
CA GLU A 602 -21.87 12.87 -13.38
C GLU A 602 -20.56 12.80 -12.60
N ILE A 603 -20.03 13.96 -12.25
CA ILE A 603 -18.86 14.12 -11.40
C ILE A 603 -19.37 14.17 -9.96
N SER A 604 -19.00 13.17 -9.16
CA SER A 604 -19.34 13.13 -7.74
C SER A 604 -18.25 13.75 -6.86
N LYS A 605 -18.58 13.99 -5.59
CA LYS A 605 -17.60 14.37 -4.57
C LYS A 605 -16.51 13.31 -4.42
N LEU A 606 -16.84 12.04 -4.61
CA LEU A 606 -15.84 10.97 -4.65
C LEU A 606 -14.85 11.16 -5.80
N ASP A 607 -15.33 11.48 -6.99
CA ASP A 607 -14.45 11.70 -8.17
C ASP A 607 -13.48 12.86 -7.92
N VAL A 608 -13.97 13.99 -7.38
CA VAL A 608 -13.13 15.14 -7.03
C VAL A 608 -12.09 14.79 -5.96
N LEU A 609 -12.50 14.15 -4.87
CA LEU A 609 -11.59 13.79 -3.77
C LEU A 609 -10.58 12.70 -4.15
N ASN A 610 -10.89 11.84 -5.12
CA ASN A 610 -9.93 10.88 -5.67
C ASN A 610 -8.88 11.56 -6.56
N SER A 611 -9.28 12.55 -7.36
CA SER A 611 -8.34 13.29 -8.21
C SER A 611 -7.51 14.31 -7.43
N LEU A 612 -8.08 14.93 -6.41
CA LEU A 612 -7.46 15.96 -5.56
C LEU A 612 -7.38 15.47 -4.11
N ARG A 613 -6.52 14.48 -3.87
CA ARG A 613 -6.46 13.75 -2.58
C ARG A 613 -5.85 14.54 -1.43
N PHE A 614 -5.11 15.60 -1.75
CA PHE A 614 -4.47 16.46 -0.76
C PHE A 614 -5.29 17.74 -0.58
N ASP A 615 -5.41 18.20 0.67
CA ASP A 615 -6.07 19.46 1.01
C ASP A 615 -5.16 20.65 0.71
N ASN A 616 -4.88 20.86 -0.58
CA ASN A 616 -4.07 21.98 -1.03
C ASN A 616 -4.85 23.28 -0.86
N THR A 617 -4.31 24.19 -0.05
CA THR A 617 -4.92 25.51 0.18
C THR A 617 -4.68 26.44 -1.01
N LEU A 618 -5.74 27.11 -1.48
CA LEU A 618 -5.60 28.21 -2.45
C LEU A 618 -4.85 29.38 -1.79
N THR A 619 -3.70 29.74 -2.37
CA THR A 619 -2.91 30.91 -1.95
C THR A 619 -3.08 32.02 -2.99
N LEU A 620 -3.40 33.24 -2.52
CA LEU A 620 -3.52 34.42 -3.35
C LEU A 620 -2.35 35.37 -3.07
N GLY A 621 -1.78 35.96 -4.12
CA GLY A 621 -0.69 36.92 -4.00
C GLY A 621 -0.34 37.58 -5.33
N THR A 622 0.51 38.60 -5.26
CA THR A 622 1.02 39.30 -6.45
C THR A 622 2.31 38.66 -6.94
N ILE A 623 2.45 38.52 -8.27
CA ILE A 623 3.66 37.98 -8.90
C ILE A 623 4.16 38.92 -10.00
N SER A 624 5.46 39.23 -10.02
CA SER A 624 6.08 39.95 -11.14
C SER A 624 6.27 39.04 -12.36
N VAL A 625 6.38 39.61 -13.56
CA VAL A 625 6.69 38.85 -14.79
C VAL A 625 7.99 38.03 -14.64
N ALA A 626 9.00 38.58 -13.97
CA ALA A 626 10.26 37.88 -13.72
C ALA A 626 10.07 36.67 -12.78
N GLN A 627 9.23 36.79 -11.74
CA GLN A 627 8.88 35.68 -10.87
C GLN A 627 8.02 34.64 -11.59
N LEU A 628 7.09 35.06 -12.45
CA LEU A 628 6.27 34.15 -13.26
C LEU A 628 7.16 33.35 -14.22
N LYS A 629 8.15 33.99 -14.85
CA LYS A 629 9.15 33.29 -15.66
C LYS A 629 9.95 32.27 -14.87
N ARG A 630 10.45 32.64 -13.69
CA ARG A 630 11.15 31.68 -12.80
C ARG A 630 10.25 30.53 -12.37
N SER A 631 8.98 30.80 -12.12
CA SER A 631 8.00 29.77 -11.76
C SER A 631 7.77 28.81 -12.95
N ALA A 632 7.62 29.34 -14.17
CA ALA A 632 7.51 28.53 -15.37
C ALA A 632 8.78 27.68 -15.62
N GLU A 633 9.98 28.21 -15.37
CA GLU A 633 11.23 27.43 -15.44
C GLU A 633 11.23 26.27 -14.42
N ALA A 634 10.75 26.51 -13.20
CA ALA A 634 10.59 25.46 -12.19
C ALA A 634 9.54 24.41 -12.60
N MET A 635 8.45 24.85 -13.24
CA MET A 635 7.40 23.97 -13.77
C MET A 635 7.92 23.01 -14.84
N VAL A 636 9.02 23.30 -15.53
CA VAL A 636 9.58 22.39 -16.55
C VAL A 636 11.02 21.96 -16.26
N ALA A 637 11.44 22.11 -15.00
CA ALA A 637 12.82 21.88 -14.56
C ALA A 637 13.28 20.43 -14.75
N GLU A 638 12.38 19.47 -14.64
CA GLU A 638 12.63 18.03 -14.76
C GLU A 638 11.53 17.37 -15.61
N ALA A 639 11.84 16.21 -16.18
CA ALA A 639 10.85 15.44 -16.91
C ALA A 639 10.05 14.57 -15.92
N ARG A 640 8.72 14.53 -16.08
CA ARG A 640 7.81 13.66 -15.30
C ARG A 640 7.89 13.88 -13.78
N HIS A 641 8.34 15.05 -13.33
CA HIS A 641 8.36 15.42 -11.92
C HIS A 641 7.00 15.96 -11.48
N GLY A 642 6.72 15.90 -10.17
CA GLY A 642 5.46 16.42 -9.62
C GLY A 642 5.27 17.94 -9.74
N GLY A 643 6.32 18.67 -10.13
CA GLY A 643 6.34 20.13 -10.25
C GLY A 643 5.77 20.66 -11.57
N PHE A 644 5.43 19.81 -12.54
CA PHE A 644 4.89 20.25 -13.83
C PHE A 644 3.66 21.14 -13.69
N GLY A 645 3.65 22.32 -14.30
CA GLY A 645 2.58 23.29 -14.13
C GLY A 645 1.41 23.05 -15.09
N GLN A 646 0.21 22.86 -14.54
CA GLN A 646 -1.06 23.03 -15.25
C GLN A 646 -1.54 24.47 -14.99
N VAL A 647 -1.95 25.20 -16.02
CA VAL A 647 -2.03 26.68 -15.97
C VAL A 647 -3.35 27.21 -16.52
N SER A 648 -3.77 28.38 -16.02
CA SER A 648 -4.88 29.16 -16.54
C SER A 648 -4.55 30.66 -16.54
N GLY A 649 -5.08 31.39 -17.52
CA GLY A 649 -4.85 32.83 -17.70
C GLY A 649 -3.51 33.20 -18.37
N PHE A 650 -2.65 32.22 -18.66
CA PHE A 650 -1.44 32.41 -19.44
C PHE A 650 -1.04 31.14 -20.19
N SER A 651 -0.09 31.27 -21.11
CA SER A 651 0.57 30.12 -21.72
C SER A 651 2.08 30.32 -21.79
N PHE A 652 2.83 29.24 -21.90
CA PHE A 652 4.26 29.30 -22.09
C PHE A 652 4.73 28.21 -23.05
N ARG A 653 5.89 28.43 -23.68
CA ARG A 653 6.61 27.46 -24.51
C ARG A 653 7.92 27.11 -23.86
N TYR A 654 8.33 25.85 -23.97
CA TYR A 654 9.61 25.41 -23.46
C TYR A 654 10.31 24.41 -24.38
N ASP A 655 11.64 24.34 -24.24
CA ASP A 655 12.51 23.37 -24.91
C ASP A 655 13.21 22.51 -23.85
N PRO A 656 12.87 21.21 -23.73
CA PRO A 656 13.44 20.33 -22.71
C PRO A 656 14.92 20.01 -22.96
N THR A 657 15.47 20.28 -24.15
CA THR A 657 16.88 20.04 -24.47
C THR A 657 17.81 21.13 -23.93
N ARG A 658 17.24 22.27 -23.51
CA ARG A 658 18.00 23.37 -22.92
C ARG A 658 18.37 23.10 -21.45
N PRO A 659 19.46 23.72 -20.95
CA PRO A 659 19.83 23.63 -19.55
C PRO A 659 18.68 24.02 -18.61
N LYS A 660 18.61 23.37 -17.43
CA LYS A 660 17.63 23.69 -16.38
C LYS A 660 17.76 25.19 -16.02
N GLY A 661 16.63 25.90 -16.02
CA GLY A 661 16.58 27.35 -15.79
C GLY A 661 16.60 28.21 -17.07
N GLU A 662 16.77 27.59 -18.25
CA GLU A 662 16.69 28.26 -19.55
C GLU A 662 15.71 27.59 -20.53
N ARG A 663 14.82 26.74 -20.03
CA ARG A 663 13.93 25.93 -20.86
C ARG A 663 12.78 26.75 -21.42
N VAL A 664 12.30 27.77 -20.71
CA VAL A 664 11.15 28.58 -21.11
C VAL A 664 11.57 29.60 -22.17
N THR A 665 11.03 29.44 -23.38
CA THR A 665 11.37 30.26 -24.54
C THR A 665 10.39 31.41 -24.76
N ALA A 666 9.15 31.29 -24.29
CA ALA A 666 8.13 32.34 -24.37
C ALA A 666 7.09 32.21 -23.26
N ILE A 667 6.56 33.34 -22.81
CA ILE A 667 5.36 33.44 -21.96
C ILE A 667 4.41 34.43 -22.62
N ASP A 668 3.14 34.06 -22.70
CA ASP A 668 2.09 34.85 -23.32
C ASP A 668 0.91 35.02 -22.34
N LEU A 669 0.64 36.27 -21.98
CA LEU A 669 -0.45 36.71 -21.10
C LEU A 669 -1.68 37.18 -21.88
N THR A 670 -1.65 37.14 -23.22
CA THR A 670 -2.71 37.68 -24.09
C THR A 670 -3.77 36.66 -24.51
N ARG A 671 -3.65 35.39 -24.06
CA ARG A 671 -4.71 34.39 -24.30
C ARG A 671 -6.02 34.87 -23.64
N PRO A 672 -7.11 35.03 -24.40
CA PRO A 672 -8.29 35.72 -23.91
C PRO A 672 -9.05 34.92 -22.84
N ARG A 673 -9.58 35.69 -21.88
CA ARG A 673 -10.68 35.38 -20.95
C ARG A 673 -11.62 34.27 -21.45
N ARG A 674 -11.81 33.23 -20.63
CA ARG A 674 -13.11 32.54 -20.57
C ARG A 674 -14.07 33.48 -19.84
N LEU A 675 -15.02 34.07 -20.57
CA LEU A 675 -16.14 34.79 -19.96
C LEU A 675 -17.14 33.77 -19.39
N SER A 676 -17.86 34.15 -18.34
CA SER A 676 -18.85 33.34 -17.64
C SER A 676 -20.05 32.88 -18.50
N ASP A 677 -20.09 33.24 -19.78
CA ASP A 677 -21.12 32.88 -20.76
C ASP A 677 -20.62 31.94 -21.88
N GLY A 678 -19.40 31.39 -21.77
CA GLY A 678 -18.93 30.30 -22.63
C GLY A 678 -18.47 30.67 -24.03
N ARG A 679 -18.27 31.96 -24.35
CA ARG A 679 -17.69 32.38 -25.65
C ARG A 679 -16.18 32.52 -25.60
N VAL A 680 -15.50 32.01 -26.63
CA VAL A 680 -14.07 32.25 -26.94
C VAL A 680 -14.00 33.02 -28.25
N ASP A 681 -13.22 34.10 -28.30
CA ASP A 681 -12.99 34.84 -29.53
C ASP A 681 -12.18 33.97 -30.52
N GLY A 682 -12.82 33.58 -31.63
CA GLY A 682 -12.16 33.07 -32.83
C GLY A 682 -11.60 31.64 -32.82
N ARG A 683 -12.47 30.60 -32.76
CA ARG A 683 -12.52 29.40 -33.66
C ARG A 683 -13.26 28.20 -33.03
N SER A 684 -14.10 27.58 -33.88
CA SER A 684 -14.82 26.29 -33.85
C SER A 684 -15.23 25.63 -32.53
N GLN A 685 -16.55 25.38 -32.45
CA GLN A 685 -17.25 24.47 -31.54
C GLN A 685 -16.55 23.11 -31.39
N GLU A 686 -15.92 22.89 -30.26
CA GLU A 686 -15.90 21.60 -29.55
C GLU A 686 -15.37 21.88 -28.13
N GLN A 687 -15.94 21.20 -27.13
CA GLN A 687 -15.55 21.20 -25.71
C GLN A 687 -16.24 22.22 -24.77
N GLU A 688 -17.55 22.05 -24.56
CA GLU A 688 -18.12 22.25 -23.22
C GLU A 688 -17.67 21.08 -22.33
N LEU A 689 -16.64 21.28 -21.50
CA LEU A 689 -16.05 20.20 -20.70
C LEU A 689 -16.91 19.81 -19.49
N VAL A 690 -17.71 20.74 -18.96
CA VAL A 690 -18.61 20.50 -17.81
C VAL A 690 -19.88 21.36 -17.94
N ARG A 691 -21.06 20.77 -17.77
CA ARG A 691 -22.36 21.49 -17.69
C ARG A 691 -22.90 21.47 -16.25
N PRO A 692 -23.65 22.53 -15.83
CA PRO A 692 -24.35 22.50 -14.55
C PRO A 692 -25.37 21.35 -14.54
N LEU A 693 -25.42 20.62 -13.42
CA LEU A 693 -26.38 19.53 -13.26
C LEU A 693 -27.78 20.13 -13.06
N VAL A 694 -28.71 19.82 -13.97
CA VAL A 694 -30.11 20.27 -13.88
C VAL A 694 -31.01 19.07 -13.67
N ARG A 695 -31.67 19.00 -12.51
CA ARG A 695 -32.59 17.92 -12.16
C ARG A 695 -33.97 18.47 -11.86
N ASN A 696 -35.01 17.95 -12.53
CA ASN A 696 -36.39 18.43 -12.42
C ASN A 696 -36.55 19.95 -12.65
N GLY A 697 -35.79 20.52 -13.60
CA GLY A 697 -35.86 21.94 -13.95
C GLY A 697 -35.18 22.89 -12.96
N LYS A 698 -34.41 22.37 -12.00
CA LYS A 698 -33.57 23.18 -11.10
C LYS A 698 -32.10 22.82 -11.29
N ALA A 699 -31.25 23.84 -11.41
CA ALA A 699 -29.80 23.67 -11.24
C ALA A 699 -29.54 23.24 -9.79
N LEU A 700 -28.78 22.15 -9.63
CA LEU A 700 -28.37 21.63 -8.32
C LEU A 700 -27.18 22.40 -7.75
#